data_AF-A0A8J2SNK8-F1
#
_entry.id   AF-A0A8J2SNK8-F1
#
_cell.length_a   1.000
_cell.length_b   1.000
_cell.length_c   1.000
_cell.angle_alpha   90.00
_cell.angle_beta   90.00
_cell.angle_gamma   90.00
#
_symmetry.space_group_name_H-M   'P 1'
#
loop_
_entity.id
_entity.type
_entity.pdbx_description
1 polymer ?
#
loop_
_entity_poly.entity_id
_entity_poly.type
_entity_poly.pdbx_seq_one_letter_code
_entity_poly.pdbx_strand_id
1 'polypeptide(L)'
;MAEMASIYDVAVIGGGVVGCGVARACALAGRKTVLIEREAALASSHASGGNTGIACTAADCDEGTVEHACLERAAELNRDAYDACNVLYAATGAVYVAYGAEEEEALERLADAHRAAADSLNSGAAVEARCRLPGLAARGATRGLHVRREVTVEPWCVPVAWALHARANGAELLLGQEVIGAAFDQQMWTLELRQRRGERAGAASALRARVLVNCGGLYADAVDATLRAGRPTFAVAPRRGDYVILDARGPLASLGALARPVGGVPLGELGRGAYAWRTVHGDVVVGPTAEPYSERTVPADDHSSEAEATLLRAAKRALGVSSFDAIRGRYVGLRPGARDQSDYIIKRDGARVTVAGIRSTGLTASLAIGERALALVEEVLPRCAVPTPQGFALPSLDELRASYEGDTSAGTVSIGGERVAVTHPQTRFGLCRAVEPKAPRVQRHVNSAEAALSLVEELRGRAPTSVERIVGGRTNDMFRVVDDEGVSVLVRVYGGGDDLGIDRDLEGATFEAAGRHLGRPRCLGHFANGRVEEFLEGHRNTTYEDVSNPTVYREIARAVATLHTFVPPPELCGPSGHDLDAPGLWPTLRGWLAASATDATATAISRDADDAKLWSEYACFRDFDAFGAVIDAAEARLSRGDDLDASLVFAHNDLTLDNVMVGPDGTVRLVDLERAPAYGGPNYAAFDVANHFWEWCGGLDDSATPRFERYPSEATRRDWVEALLAGAEPAAVDRFCRAVDAFAPLDHLFWGLWAVTQAASLGRSTGFRYLLYASHRLSHPSVAEAVGRVVS
;
A
#
# COMPACT_ATOMS: atom_id res chain seq x y z
N MET A 1 14.71 -53.84 -23.59
CA MET A 1 13.33 -53.83 -23.07
C MET A 1 12.82 -52.42 -23.27
N ALA A 2 11.83 -52.21 -24.13
CA ALA A 2 11.25 -50.89 -24.36
C ALA A 2 10.61 -50.41 -23.05
N GLU A 3 11.08 -49.29 -22.49
CA GLU A 3 10.41 -48.62 -21.38
C GLU A 3 8.95 -48.40 -21.78
N MET A 4 8.02 -48.96 -21.01
CA MET A 4 6.60 -48.73 -21.22
C MET A 4 6.36 -47.22 -21.08
N ALA A 5 6.10 -46.54 -22.20
CA ALA A 5 5.78 -45.12 -22.21
C ALA A 5 4.66 -44.86 -21.20
N SER A 6 4.98 -44.10 -20.16
CA SER A 6 4.08 -43.85 -19.05
C SER A 6 2.82 -43.14 -19.57
N ILE A 7 1.64 -43.74 -19.37
CA ILE A 7 0.35 -43.16 -19.78
C ILE A 7 -0.07 -42.16 -18.70
N TYR A 8 -0.49 -40.97 -19.10
CA TYR A 8 -1.04 -39.94 -18.21
C TYR A 8 -2.57 -39.93 -18.26
N ASP A 9 -3.20 -39.54 -17.17
CA ASP A 9 -4.64 -39.29 -17.16
C ASP A 9 -4.95 -37.97 -17.86
N VAL A 10 -4.16 -36.93 -17.55
CA VAL A 10 -4.37 -35.56 -18.04
C VAL A 10 -3.06 -34.97 -18.54
N ALA A 11 -3.07 -34.46 -19.78
CA ALA A 11 -2.00 -33.62 -20.30
C ALA A 11 -2.49 -32.17 -20.45
N VAL A 12 -1.87 -31.26 -19.72
CA VAL A 12 -2.13 -29.82 -19.75
C VAL A 12 -1.11 -29.15 -20.66
N ILE A 13 -1.57 -28.44 -21.68
CA ILE A 13 -0.73 -27.81 -22.71
C ILE A 13 -0.65 -26.31 -22.45
N GLY A 14 0.53 -25.83 -22.04
CA GLY A 14 0.84 -24.45 -21.68
C GLY A 14 1.17 -24.29 -20.20
N GLY A 15 2.35 -23.74 -19.89
CA GLY A 15 2.89 -23.48 -18.55
C GLY A 15 2.74 -22.04 -18.07
N GLY A 16 1.71 -21.33 -18.54
CA GLY A 16 1.27 -20.07 -17.95
C GLY A 16 0.43 -20.28 -16.69
N VAL A 17 0.03 -19.20 -16.01
CA VAL A 17 -0.69 -19.28 -14.72
C VAL A 17 -1.95 -20.15 -14.75
N VAL A 18 -2.70 -20.09 -15.86
CA VAL A 18 -3.90 -20.91 -16.06
C VAL A 18 -3.55 -22.39 -16.14
N GLY A 19 -2.54 -22.75 -16.94
CA GLY A 19 -2.12 -24.14 -17.08
C GLY A 19 -1.54 -24.70 -15.78
N CYS A 20 -0.75 -23.90 -15.05
CA CYS A 20 -0.27 -24.28 -13.72
C CYS A 20 -1.42 -24.51 -12.73
N GLY A 21 -2.45 -23.65 -12.73
CA GLY A 21 -3.65 -23.80 -11.91
C GLY A 21 -4.43 -25.08 -12.23
N VAL A 22 -4.62 -25.39 -13.52
CA VAL A 22 -5.28 -26.62 -13.98
C VAL A 22 -4.46 -27.86 -13.60
N ALA A 23 -3.14 -27.84 -13.83
CA ALA A 23 -2.28 -28.96 -13.49
C ALA A 23 -2.28 -29.24 -11.98
N ARG A 24 -2.26 -28.18 -11.17
CA ARG A 24 -2.41 -28.27 -9.71
C ARG A 24 -3.75 -28.90 -9.32
N ALA A 25 -4.87 -28.42 -9.86
CA ALA A 25 -6.17 -28.98 -9.55
C ALA A 25 -6.26 -30.48 -9.88
N CYS A 26 -5.74 -30.88 -11.04
CA CYS A 26 -5.72 -32.29 -11.46
C CYS A 26 -4.83 -33.15 -10.54
N ALA A 27 -3.63 -32.68 -10.21
CA ALA A 27 -2.70 -33.40 -9.36
C ALA A 27 -3.25 -33.59 -7.93
N LEU A 28 -3.84 -32.53 -7.35
CA LEU A 28 -4.49 -32.59 -6.05
C LEU A 28 -5.74 -33.48 -6.04
N ALA A 29 -6.37 -33.69 -7.19
CA ALA A 29 -7.45 -34.67 -7.35
C ALA A 29 -6.95 -36.11 -7.53
N GLY A 30 -5.64 -36.36 -7.40
CA GLY A 30 -5.02 -37.69 -7.54
C GLY A 30 -4.83 -38.15 -8.98
N ARG A 31 -4.94 -37.25 -9.98
CA ARG A 31 -4.74 -37.60 -11.40
C ARG A 31 -3.26 -37.67 -11.71
N LYS A 32 -2.88 -38.65 -12.54
CA LYS A 32 -1.53 -38.67 -13.12
C LYS A 32 -1.43 -37.60 -14.21
N THR A 33 -0.89 -36.45 -13.85
CA THR A 33 -0.91 -35.23 -14.68
C THR A 33 0.48 -34.90 -15.22
N VAL A 34 0.52 -34.44 -16.48
CA VAL A 34 1.71 -33.82 -17.09
C VAL A 34 1.37 -32.41 -17.58
N LEU A 35 2.22 -31.44 -17.27
CA LEU A 35 2.19 -30.09 -17.79
C LEU A 35 3.28 -29.95 -18.86
N ILE A 36 2.91 -29.52 -20.06
CA ILE A 36 3.81 -29.41 -21.22
C ILE A 36 3.96 -27.93 -21.58
N GLU A 37 5.18 -27.41 -21.52
CA GLU A 37 5.52 -26.02 -21.86
C GLU A 37 6.60 -26.00 -22.94
N ARG A 38 6.38 -25.21 -23.99
CA ARG A 38 7.29 -25.12 -25.13
C ARG A 38 8.59 -24.40 -24.80
N GLU A 39 8.56 -23.50 -23.83
CA GLU A 39 9.71 -22.72 -23.37
C GLU A 39 10.44 -23.40 -22.21
N ALA A 40 11.70 -23.03 -21.99
CA ALA A 40 12.54 -23.64 -20.96
C ALA A 40 12.14 -23.25 -19.53
N ALA A 41 11.22 -22.29 -19.37
CA ALA A 41 10.77 -21.75 -18.09
C ALA A 41 9.24 -21.64 -18.06
N LEU A 42 8.67 -21.77 -16.86
CA LEU A 42 7.27 -21.49 -16.59
C LEU A 42 6.98 -19.98 -16.69
N ALA A 43 5.71 -19.64 -16.93
CA ALA A 43 5.22 -18.26 -16.94
C ALA A 43 6.14 -17.28 -17.68
N SER A 44 6.61 -17.70 -18.84
CA SER A 44 7.61 -17.01 -19.64
C SER A 44 7.04 -15.76 -20.35
N SER A 45 7.74 -15.22 -21.35
CA SER A 45 7.57 -13.88 -21.97
C SER A 45 6.21 -13.58 -22.64
N HIS A 46 5.19 -14.39 -22.40
CA HIS A 46 3.82 -14.22 -22.86
C HIS A 46 2.94 -13.56 -21.78
N ALA A 47 1.63 -13.83 -21.79
CA ALA A 47 0.66 -13.15 -20.93
C ALA A 47 1.00 -13.19 -19.42
N SER A 48 1.48 -14.33 -18.90
CA SER A 48 1.88 -14.44 -17.49
C SER A 48 3.22 -13.76 -17.18
N GLY A 49 4.08 -13.50 -18.18
CA GLY A 49 5.35 -12.79 -18.02
C GLY A 49 5.22 -11.27 -18.16
N GLY A 50 4.05 -10.75 -18.52
CA GLY A 50 3.80 -9.30 -18.66
C GLY A 50 2.39 -8.93 -18.22
N ASN A 51 2.17 -8.82 -16.92
CA ASN A 51 0.88 -8.41 -16.34
C ASN A 51 1.08 -7.41 -15.20
N THR A 52 0.00 -7.05 -14.51
CA THR A 52 0.02 -6.05 -13.45
C THR A 52 0.42 -6.64 -12.08
N GLY A 53 0.22 -7.93 -11.83
CA GLY A 53 0.32 -8.51 -10.49
C GLY A 53 -0.84 -8.12 -9.57
N ILE A 54 -1.95 -7.61 -10.12
CA ILE A 54 -3.13 -7.23 -9.32
C ILE A 54 -4.06 -8.45 -9.21
N ALA A 55 -4.30 -8.89 -7.98
CA ALA A 55 -5.38 -9.82 -7.64
C ALA A 55 -6.65 -9.01 -7.40
N CYS A 56 -7.43 -8.88 -8.48
CA CYS A 56 -8.61 -8.05 -8.52
C CYS A 56 -9.86 -8.68 -7.89
N THR A 57 -10.83 -7.83 -7.60
CA THR A 57 -12.20 -8.19 -7.26
C THR A 57 -13.03 -8.47 -8.52
N ALA A 58 -14.20 -9.11 -8.38
CA ALA A 58 -15.12 -9.39 -9.49
C ALA A 58 -15.91 -8.15 -9.96
N ALA A 59 -15.71 -7.00 -9.32
CA ALA A 59 -16.63 -5.87 -9.41
C ALA A 59 -16.62 -5.12 -10.76
N ASP A 60 -15.51 -5.21 -11.52
CA ASP A 60 -15.41 -4.67 -12.87
C ASP A 60 -15.81 -5.71 -13.96
N CYS A 61 -16.44 -6.82 -13.58
CA CYS A 61 -16.83 -7.91 -14.48
C CYS A 61 -18.35 -7.98 -14.67
N ASP A 62 -18.79 -8.30 -15.89
CA ASP A 62 -20.21 -8.46 -16.20
C ASP A 62 -20.81 -9.64 -15.44
N GLU A 63 -21.84 -9.40 -14.63
CA GLU A 63 -22.53 -10.45 -13.87
C GLU A 63 -23.07 -11.57 -14.78
N GLY A 64 -23.02 -12.81 -14.27
CA GLY A 64 -23.49 -14.00 -15.00
C GLY A 64 -22.49 -14.56 -16.02
N THR A 65 -21.36 -13.89 -16.26
CA THR A 65 -20.27 -14.43 -17.08
C THR A 65 -19.48 -15.52 -16.35
N VAL A 66 -18.76 -16.33 -17.13
CA VAL A 66 -17.80 -17.31 -16.59
C VAL A 66 -16.69 -16.59 -15.83
N GLU A 67 -16.20 -15.49 -16.38
CA GLU A 67 -15.16 -14.66 -15.76
C GLU A 67 -15.59 -14.21 -14.34
N HIS A 68 -16.80 -13.67 -14.20
CA HIS A 68 -17.35 -13.24 -12.92
C HIS A 68 -17.45 -14.40 -11.91
N ALA A 69 -18.01 -15.54 -12.31
CA ALA A 69 -18.14 -16.71 -11.43
C ALA A 69 -16.77 -17.25 -10.95
N CYS A 70 -15.75 -17.22 -11.82
CA CYS A 70 -14.40 -17.62 -11.46
C CYS A 70 -13.74 -16.63 -10.48
N LEU A 71 -13.99 -15.33 -10.62
CA LEU A 71 -13.43 -14.31 -9.73
C LEU A 71 -14.04 -14.38 -8.32
N GLU A 72 -15.35 -14.57 -8.22
CA GLU A 72 -16.03 -14.79 -6.93
C GLU A 72 -15.47 -16.01 -6.21
N ARG A 73 -15.34 -17.15 -6.92
CA ARG A 73 -14.74 -18.36 -6.36
C ARG A 73 -13.26 -18.15 -5.99
N ALA A 74 -12.51 -17.37 -6.78
CA ALA A 74 -11.12 -17.07 -6.48
C ALA A 74 -10.94 -16.22 -5.21
N ALA A 75 -11.91 -15.35 -4.89
CA ALA A 75 -11.88 -14.56 -3.66
C ALA A 75 -11.90 -15.43 -2.38
N GLU A 76 -12.54 -16.60 -2.44
CA GLU A 76 -12.57 -17.57 -1.34
C GLU A 76 -11.28 -18.40 -1.25
N LEU A 77 -10.64 -18.67 -2.39
CA LEU A 77 -9.53 -19.63 -2.49
C LEU A 77 -8.14 -19.00 -2.35
N ASN A 78 -7.97 -17.79 -2.88
CA ASN A 78 -6.64 -17.26 -3.18
C ASN A 78 -5.84 -16.97 -1.92
N ARG A 79 -6.44 -16.37 -0.88
CA ARG A 79 -5.71 -15.99 0.35
C ARG A 79 -5.11 -17.21 1.04
N ASP A 80 -5.93 -18.21 1.33
CA ASP A 80 -5.50 -19.46 1.96
C ASP A 80 -4.40 -20.15 1.13
N ALA A 81 -4.55 -20.14 -0.20
CA ALA A 81 -3.59 -20.77 -1.07
C ALA A 81 -2.28 -19.97 -1.19
N TYR A 82 -2.33 -18.63 -1.12
CA TYR A 82 -1.14 -17.79 -1.05
C TYR A 82 -0.39 -18.00 0.26
N ASP A 83 -1.10 -18.01 1.38
CA ASP A 83 -0.51 -18.26 2.70
C ASP A 83 0.12 -19.66 2.76
N ALA A 84 -0.61 -20.69 2.31
CA ALA A 84 -0.12 -22.07 2.31
C ALA A 84 1.09 -22.28 1.40
N CYS A 85 1.19 -21.54 0.29
CA CYS A 85 2.29 -21.64 -0.66
C CYS A 85 3.38 -20.59 -0.46
N ASN A 86 3.29 -19.75 0.58
CA ASN A 86 4.15 -18.60 0.82
C ASN A 86 4.31 -17.69 -0.43
N VAL A 87 3.21 -17.45 -1.13
CA VAL A 87 3.16 -16.48 -2.23
C VAL A 87 3.08 -15.09 -1.61
N LEU A 88 4.02 -14.22 -1.99
CA LEU A 88 4.07 -12.85 -1.48
C LEU A 88 2.89 -12.04 -2.04
N TYR A 89 2.19 -11.33 -1.16
CA TYR A 89 1.16 -10.39 -1.52
C TYR A 89 1.09 -9.23 -0.52
N ALA A 90 0.53 -8.11 -0.96
CA ALA A 90 0.32 -6.91 -0.17
C ALA A 90 -1.15 -6.47 -0.31
N ALA A 91 -1.81 -6.29 0.83
CA ALA A 91 -3.17 -5.74 0.91
C ALA A 91 -3.15 -4.23 0.64
N THR A 92 -2.90 -3.87 -0.61
CA THR A 92 -2.74 -2.48 -1.06
C THR A 92 -4.08 -1.76 -1.14
N GLY A 93 -5.19 -2.47 -1.38
CA GLY A 93 -6.47 -1.85 -1.71
C GLY A 93 -6.39 -1.07 -3.03
N ALA A 94 -7.53 -0.58 -3.50
CA ALA A 94 -7.61 0.27 -4.69
C ALA A 94 -8.51 1.48 -4.47
N VAL A 95 -8.04 2.65 -4.87
CA VAL A 95 -8.84 3.87 -4.93
C VAL A 95 -9.27 4.08 -6.37
N TYR A 96 -10.56 3.92 -6.58
CA TYR A 96 -11.26 4.20 -7.81
C TYR A 96 -11.64 5.70 -7.84
N VAL A 97 -11.32 6.43 -8.91
CA VAL A 97 -11.45 7.90 -8.96
C VAL A 97 -12.33 8.34 -10.13
N ALA A 98 -13.25 9.27 -9.87
CA ALA A 98 -14.10 9.94 -10.86
C ALA A 98 -13.74 11.43 -10.96
N TYR A 99 -13.79 11.99 -12.17
CA TYR A 99 -13.52 13.40 -12.54
C TYR A 99 -14.74 14.08 -13.20
N GLY A 100 -15.87 13.39 -13.36
CA GLY A 100 -17.09 13.93 -13.92
C GLY A 100 -18.31 13.03 -13.71
N ALA A 101 -19.49 13.53 -14.08
CA ALA A 101 -20.78 12.91 -13.77
C ALA A 101 -20.93 11.46 -14.29
N GLU A 102 -20.45 11.17 -15.50
CA GLU A 102 -20.50 9.80 -16.06
C GLU A 102 -19.63 8.81 -15.25
N GLU A 103 -18.50 9.29 -14.73
CA GLU A 103 -17.57 8.49 -13.93
C GLU A 103 -18.09 8.29 -12.51
N GLU A 104 -18.78 9.28 -11.96
CA GLU A 104 -19.47 9.16 -10.67
C GLU A 104 -20.58 8.10 -10.74
N GLU A 105 -21.34 8.05 -11.83
CA GLU A 105 -22.37 7.03 -12.00
C GLU A 105 -21.76 5.62 -12.11
N ALA A 106 -20.60 5.50 -12.77
CA ALA A 106 -19.85 4.25 -12.81
C ALA A 106 -19.28 3.86 -11.44
N LEU A 107 -18.84 4.84 -10.65
CA LEU A 107 -18.37 4.67 -9.27
C LEU A 107 -19.48 4.18 -8.36
N GLU A 108 -20.69 4.71 -8.52
CA GLU A 108 -21.86 4.29 -7.75
C GLU A 108 -22.21 2.83 -8.05
N ARG A 109 -22.26 2.43 -9.33
CA ARG A 109 -22.48 1.03 -9.73
C ARG A 109 -21.42 0.09 -9.16
N LEU A 110 -20.15 0.52 -9.19
CA LEU A 110 -19.05 -0.26 -8.63
C LEU A 110 -19.17 -0.38 -7.11
N ALA A 111 -19.56 0.70 -6.42
CA ALA A 111 -19.81 0.70 -4.99
C ALA A 111 -20.94 -0.25 -4.62
N ASP A 112 -22.04 -0.25 -5.38
CA ASP A 112 -23.17 -1.16 -5.19
C ASP A 112 -22.77 -2.64 -5.35
N ALA A 113 -22.02 -2.96 -6.41
CA ALA A 113 -21.50 -4.31 -6.62
C ALA A 113 -20.61 -4.77 -5.44
N HIS A 114 -19.76 -3.87 -4.94
CA HIS A 114 -18.93 -4.18 -3.77
C HIS A 114 -19.70 -4.31 -2.46
N ARG A 115 -20.74 -3.50 -2.24
CA ARG A 115 -21.64 -3.62 -1.09
C ARG A 115 -22.31 -5.00 -1.09
N ALA A 116 -22.88 -5.39 -2.23
CA ALA A 116 -23.52 -6.70 -2.39
C ALA A 116 -22.54 -7.87 -2.15
N ALA A 117 -21.29 -7.75 -2.63
CA ALA A 117 -20.25 -8.77 -2.42
C ALA A 117 -19.66 -8.77 -0.99
N ALA A 118 -19.76 -7.67 -0.24
CA ALA A 118 -19.33 -7.61 1.16
C ALA A 118 -20.36 -8.29 2.08
N ASP A 119 -21.65 -8.07 1.81
CA ASP A 119 -22.76 -8.67 2.55
C ASP A 119 -22.78 -10.20 2.44
N SER A 120 -22.40 -10.75 1.29
CA SER A 120 -22.36 -12.21 1.07
C SER A 120 -21.18 -12.92 1.77
N LEU A 121 -20.07 -12.20 2.01
CA LEU A 121 -18.82 -12.77 2.51
C LEU A 121 -18.53 -12.44 3.99
N ASN A 122 -19.45 -11.74 4.67
CA ASN A 122 -19.31 -11.36 6.08
C ASN A 122 -17.97 -10.65 6.38
N SER A 123 -17.45 -9.93 5.38
CA SER A 123 -16.15 -9.27 5.38
C SER A 123 -16.38 -7.76 5.20
N GLY A 124 -15.77 -6.94 6.05
CA GLY A 124 -16.01 -5.50 6.16
C GLY A 124 -16.23 -4.74 4.83
N ALA A 125 -17.25 -3.88 4.84
CA ALA A 125 -17.81 -3.16 3.70
C ALA A 125 -16.80 -2.38 2.86
N ALA A 126 -17.09 -2.22 1.57
CA ALA A 126 -16.48 -1.16 0.78
C ALA A 126 -16.83 0.19 1.40
N VAL A 127 -15.82 1.04 1.58
CA VAL A 127 -16.02 2.37 2.13
C VAL A 127 -16.07 3.36 0.98
N GLU A 128 -17.28 3.80 0.66
CA GLU A 128 -17.50 4.98 -0.16
C GLU A 128 -17.03 6.20 0.65
N ALA A 129 -15.93 6.82 0.23
CA ALA A 129 -15.39 8.00 0.90
C ALA A 129 -15.17 9.07 -0.14
N ARG A 130 -15.71 10.28 0.09
CA ARG A 130 -15.22 11.50 -0.58
C ARG A 130 -13.69 11.47 -0.54
N CYS A 131 -13.08 11.53 -1.72
CA CYS A 131 -11.66 11.30 -2.00
C CYS A 131 -10.74 11.47 -0.77
N ARG A 132 -10.31 10.36 -0.14
CA ARG A 132 -9.32 10.35 0.97
C ARG A 132 -7.91 10.78 0.55
N LEU A 133 -7.75 11.37 -0.62
CA LEU A 133 -6.50 11.91 -1.12
C LEU A 133 -6.76 13.40 -1.43
N PRO A 134 -6.45 14.31 -0.48
CA PRO A 134 -6.63 15.75 -0.66
C PRO A 134 -6.05 16.26 -1.98
N GLY A 135 -4.92 15.67 -2.44
CA GLY A 135 -4.29 15.98 -3.71
C GLY A 135 -5.02 15.51 -4.98
N LEU A 136 -5.99 14.59 -4.88
CA LEU A 136 -6.84 14.17 -6.01
C LEU A 136 -8.11 15.02 -6.12
N ALA A 137 -8.79 15.26 -5.00
CA ALA A 137 -9.96 16.15 -4.94
C ALA A 137 -9.60 17.57 -5.42
N ALA A 138 -8.40 18.02 -5.02
CA ALA A 138 -7.80 19.25 -5.49
C ALA A 138 -7.36 19.25 -6.96
N ARG A 139 -7.54 18.18 -7.73
CA ARG A 139 -7.14 18.14 -9.15
C ARG A 139 -8.30 17.76 -10.06
N GLY A 140 -9.51 18.05 -9.59
CA GLY A 140 -10.76 17.85 -10.30
C GLY A 140 -11.37 16.46 -10.11
N ALA A 141 -10.85 15.61 -9.21
CA ALA A 141 -11.58 14.40 -8.84
C ALA A 141 -12.83 14.79 -8.03
N THR A 142 -13.99 14.36 -8.48
CA THR A 142 -15.27 14.69 -7.88
C THR A 142 -15.71 13.67 -6.84
N ARG A 143 -15.35 12.39 -7.02
CA ARG A 143 -15.59 11.28 -6.07
C ARG A 143 -14.49 10.22 -6.14
N GLY A 144 -14.39 9.41 -5.08
CA GLY A 144 -13.53 8.23 -5.04
C GLY A 144 -14.17 7.07 -4.26
N LEU A 145 -13.77 5.84 -4.58
CA LEU A 145 -14.24 4.61 -3.92
C LEU A 145 -13.02 3.80 -3.50
N HIS A 146 -12.89 3.52 -2.21
CA HIS A 146 -11.80 2.71 -1.70
C HIS A 146 -12.25 1.24 -1.57
N VAL A 147 -11.67 0.40 -2.43
CA VAL A 147 -11.87 -1.05 -2.46
C VAL A 147 -10.72 -1.73 -1.73
N ARG A 148 -10.94 -2.04 -0.45
CA ARG A 148 -9.92 -2.64 0.43
C ARG A 148 -9.52 -4.07 0.08
N ARG A 149 -10.37 -4.78 -0.66
CA ARG A 149 -10.19 -6.20 -0.99
C ARG A 149 -9.21 -6.44 -2.15
N GLU A 150 -8.83 -5.40 -2.87
CA GLU A 150 -7.82 -5.50 -3.94
C GLU A 150 -6.44 -5.74 -3.35
N VAL A 151 -5.70 -6.69 -3.94
CA VAL A 151 -4.40 -7.14 -3.45
C VAL A 151 -3.40 -7.07 -4.59
N THR A 152 -2.17 -6.67 -4.30
CA THR A 152 -1.06 -6.85 -5.24
C THR A 152 -0.28 -8.09 -4.84
N VAL A 153 -0.07 -9.02 -5.77
CA VAL A 153 0.67 -10.26 -5.57
C VAL A 153 2.00 -10.20 -6.31
N GLU A 154 2.93 -11.08 -5.96
CA GLU A 154 4.12 -11.32 -6.76
C GLU A 154 3.74 -12.15 -8.02
N PRO A 155 3.71 -11.54 -9.22
CA PRO A 155 3.09 -12.15 -10.40
C PRO A 155 3.81 -13.40 -10.93
N TRP A 156 5.10 -13.56 -10.65
CA TRP A 156 5.89 -14.72 -11.08
C TRP A 156 5.79 -15.89 -10.10
N CYS A 157 5.72 -15.60 -8.80
CA CYS A 157 5.60 -16.58 -7.73
C CYS A 157 4.28 -17.34 -7.83
N VAL A 158 3.17 -16.69 -8.22
CA VAL A 158 1.86 -17.35 -8.35
C VAL A 158 1.92 -18.57 -9.29
N PRO A 159 2.25 -18.45 -10.59
CA PRO A 159 2.32 -19.60 -11.49
C PRO A 159 3.39 -20.63 -11.10
N VAL A 160 4.53 -20.18 -10.54
CA VAL A 160 5.61 -21.08 -10.08
C VAL A 160 5.15 -21.90 -8.88
N ALA A 161 4.52 -21.27 -7.89
CA ALA A 161 3.95 -21.95 -6.73
C ALA A 161 2.93 -23.02 -7.16
N TRP A 162 2.03 -22.69 -8.09
CA TRP A 162 1.05 -23.66 -8.59
C TRP A 162 1.69 -24.87 -9.26
N ALA A 163 2.68 -24.65 -10.13
CA ALA A 163 3.37 -25.74 -10.82
C ALA A 163 4.18 -26.61 -9.86
N LEU A 164 4.90 -25.99 -8.91
CA LEU A 164 5.72 -26.72 -7.94
C LEU A 164 4.87 -27.47 -6.90
N HIS A 165 3.73 -26.90 -6.51
CA HIS A 165 2.75 -27.59 -5.68
C HIS A 165 2.11 -28.76 -6.45
N ALA A 166 1.82 -28.62 -7.75
CA ALA A 166 1.39 -29.75 -8.58
C ALA A 166 2.45 -30.86 -8.61
N ARG A 167 3.73 -30.48 -8.78
CA ARG A 167 4.87 -31.42 -8.81
C ARG A 167 5.07 -32.15 -7.48
N ALA A 168 4.94 -31.45 -6.35
CA ALA A 168 4.95 -32.05 -5.02
C ALA A 168 3.85 -33.12 -4.84
N ASN A 169 2.76 -33.01 -5.60
CA ASN A 169 1.65 -33.96 -5.61
C ASN A 169 1.68 -34.92 -6.82
N GLY A 170 2.85 -35.11 -7.44
CA GLY A 170 3.08 -36.15 -8.44
C GLY A 170 2.84 -35.73 -9.89
N ALA A 171 2.57 -34.45 -10.18
CA ALA A 171 2.56 -33.96 -11.55
C ALA A 171 3.97 -33.91 -12.15
N GLU A 172 4.08 -34.18 -13.45
CA GLU A 172 5.33 -34.03 -14.19
C GLU A 172 5.34 -32.72 -14.99
N LEU A 173 6.46 -32.00 -14.96
CA LEU A 173 6.64 -30.74 -15.68
C LEU A 173 7.62 -30.94 -16.84
N LEU A 174 7.11 -30.92 -18.08
CA LEU A 174 7.89 -31.06 -19.31
C LEU A 174 8.11 -29.69 -19.95
N LEU A 175 9.20 -29.03 -19.55
CA LEU A 175 9.62 -27.74 -20.10
C LEU A 175 10.46 -27.91 -21.37
N GLY A 176 10.44 -26.92 -22.26
CA GLY A 176 11.16 -26.95 -23.54
C GLY A 176 10.56 -27.94 -24.56
N GLN A 177 9.29 -28.32 -24.41
CA GLN A 177 8.60 -29.33 -25.23
C GLN A 177 7.38 -28.71 -25.92
N GLU A 178 7.40 -28.63 -27.24
CA GLU A 178 6.31 -28.07 -28.04
C GLU A 178 5.40 -29.18 -28.57
N VAL A 179 4.09 -29.06 -28.35
CA VAL A 179 3.10 -29.96 -28.96
C VAL A 179 2.91 -29.57 -30.44
N ILE A 180 3.31 -30.47 -31.34
CA ILE A 180 3.26 -30.23 -32.80
C ILE A 180 2.20 -31.09 -33.50
N GLY A 181 1.70 -32.12 -32.83
CA GLY A 181 0.70 -33.04 -33.38
C GLY A 181 -0.08 -33.75 -32.29
N ALA A 182 -1.30 -34.17 -32.61
CA ALA A 182 -2.13 -34.98 -31.75
C ALA A 182 -3.01 -35.93 -32.57
N ALA A 183 -3.07 -37.20 -32.17
CA ALA A 183 -3.97 -38.19 -32.74
C ALA A 183 -4.79 -38.85 -31.63
N PHE A 184 -6.08 -39.06 -31.88
CA PHE A 184 -6.97 -39.78 -30.97
C PHE A 184 -7.31 -41.13 -31.55
N ASP A 185 -6.92 -42.20 -30.85
CA ASP A 185 -7.24 -43.58 -31.21
C ASP A 185 -7.49 -44.40 -29.94
N GLN A 186 -8.38 -45.39 -30.01
CA GLN A 186 -8.69 -46.32 -28.91
C GLN A 186 -8.91 -45.63 -27.53
N GLN A 187 -9.67 -44.52 -27.52
CA GLN A 187 -9.95 -43.72 -26.31
C GLN A 187 -8.72 -43.08 -25.65
N MET A 188 -7.64 -42.89 -26.41
CA MET A 188 -6.39 -42.30 -25.94
C MET A 188 -5.83 -41.30 -26.93
N TRP A 189 -5.23 -40.23 -26.41
CA TRP A 189 -4.45 -39.29 -27.19
C TRP A 189 -3.00 -39.74 -27.27
N THR A 190 -2.42 -39.62 -28.45
CA THR A 190 -0.96 -39.63 -28.67
C THR A 190 -0.55 -38.24 -29.13
N LEU A 191 0.22 -37.53 -28.30
CA LEU A 191 0.80 -36.23 -28.57
C LEU A 191 2.19 -36.41 -29.18
N GLU A 192 2.48 -35.66 -30.24
CA GLU A 192 3.82 -35.51 -30.78
C GLU A 192 4.47 -34.26 -30.20
N LEU A 193 5.60 -34.44 -29.53
CA LEU A 193 6.34 -33.40 -28.84
C LEU A 193 7.66 -33.14 -29.55
N ARG A 194 8.01 -31.87 -29.72
CA ARG A 194 9.28 -31.43 -30.27
C ARG A 194 10.06 -30.67 -29.22
N GLN A 195 11.27 -31.17 -28.91
CA GLN A 195 12.16 -30.48 -28.00
C GLN A 195 12.70 -29.19 -28.65
N ARG A 196 12.55 -28.05 -27.97
CA ARG A 196 13.24 -26.80 -28.31
C ARG A 196 14.58 -26.73 -27.58
N ARG A 197 15.69 -26.74 -28.31
CA ARG A 197 17.04 -26.36 -27.82
C ARG A 197 17.51 -25.13 -28.57
N GLY A 198 17.12 -23.93 -28.11
CA GLY A 198 17.39 -22.69 -28.84
C GLY A 198 16.77 -22.74 -30.24
N GLU A 199 17.56 -22.38 -31.27
CA GLU A 199 17.11 -22.37 -32.67
C GLU A 199 17.08 -23.75 -33.35
N ARG A 200 17.60 -24.82 -32.71
CA ARG A 200 17.65 -26.17 -33.30
C ARG A 200 16.52 -27.05 -32.76
N ALA A 201 15.72 -27.60 -33.67
CA ALA A 201 14.72 -28.60 -33.35
C ALA A 201 15.40 -29.94 -32.95
N GLY A 202 15.05 -30.47 -31.78
CA GLY A 202 15.44 -31.80 -31.35
C GLY A 202 14.58 -32.91 -31.97
N ALA A 203 14.88 -34.17 -31.62
CA ALA A 203 14.10 -35.32 -32.07
C ALA A 203 12.65 -35.24 -31.55
N ALA A 204 11.70 -35.68 -32.37
CA ALA A 204 10.30 -35.80 -31.96
C ALA A 204 10.15 -36.97 -30.97
N SER A 205 9.36 -36.76 -29.92
CA SER A 205 8.98 -37.78 -28.95
C SER A 205 7.46 -37.89 -28.88
N ALA A 206 6.96 -38.99 -28.33
CA ALA A 206 5.52 -39.23 -28.22
C ALA A 206 5.12 -39.39 -26.76
N LEU A 207 4.00 -38.77 -26.38
CA LEU A 207 3.40 -38.87 -25.05
C LEU A 207 1.94 -39.31 -25.17
N ARG A 208 1.47 -40.16 -24.25
CA ARG A 208 0.08 -40.65 -24.26
C ARG A 208 -0.72 -40.13 -23.07
N ALA A 209 -1.92 -39.63 -23.33
CA ALA A 209 -2.82 -39.12 -22.30
C ALA A 209 -4.28 -39.50 -22.60
N ARG A 210 -5.11 -39.61 -21.56
CA ARG A 210 -6.55 -39.88 -21.74
C ARG A 210 -7.32 -38.60 -22.04
N VAL A 211 -6.99 -37.50 -21.37
CA VAL A 211 -7.62 -36.19 -21.55
C VAL A 211 -6.57 -35.13 -21.87
N LEU A 212 -6.89 -34.24 -22.81
CA LEU A 212 -6.07 -33.07 -23.12
C LEU A 212 -6.73 -31.80 -22.62
N VAL A 213 -5.97 -30.92 -21.98
CA VAL A 213 -6.43 -29.58 -21.60
C VAL A 213 -5.59 -28.53 -22.32
N ASN A 214 -6.23 -27.77 -23.21
CA ASN A 214 -5.58 -26.68 -23.94
C ASN A 214 -5.62 -25.40 -23.11
N CYS A 215 -4.45 -24.96 -22.63
CA CYS A 215 -4.22 -23.72 -21.90
C CYS A 215 -3.20 -22.82 -22.61
N GLY A 216 -3.16 -22.87 -23.95
CA GLY A 216 -2.09 -22.27 -24.77
C GLY A 216 -2.02 -20.74 -24.81
N GLY A 217 -2.85 -20.01 -24.05
CA GLY A 217 -2.84 -18.54 -23.98
C GLY A 217 -2.91 -17.86 -25.36
N LEU A 218 -1.88 -17.10 -25.73
CA LEU A 218 -1.75 -16.44 -27.04
C LEU A 218 -1.74 -17.42 -28.22
N TYR A 219 -1.48 -18.70 -27.96
CA TYR A 219 -1.45 -19.79 -28.93
C TYR A 219 -2.59 -20.80 -28.73
N ALA A 220 -3.59 -20.49 -27.90
CA ALA A 220 -4.67 -21.42 -27.61
C ALA A 220 -5.45 -21.83 -28.88
N ASP A 221 -5.62 -20.92 -29.85
CA ASP A 221 -6.23 -21.23 -31.15
C ASP A 221 -5.36 -22.12 -32.04
N ALA A 222 -4.04 -21.91 -32.04
CA ALA A 222 -3.08 -22.74 -32.77
C ALA A 222 -3.01 -24.15 -32.17
N VAL A 223 -3.02 -24.27 -30.84
CA VAL A 223 -3.13 -25.56 -30.15
C VAL A 223 -4.47 -26.21 -30.48
N ASP A 224 -5.59 -25.47 -30.44
CA ASP A 224 -6.91 -26.01 -30.81
C ASP A 224 -6.92 -26.53 -32.25
N ALA A 225 -6.29 -25.82 -33.19
CA ALA A 225 -6.10 -26.29 -34.56
C ALA A 225 -5.28 -27.58 -34.62
N THR A 226 -4.14 -27.67 -33.93
CA THR A 226 -3.31 -28.89 -33.84
C THR A 226 -4.11 -30.07 -33.30
N LEU A 227 -4.91 -29.85 -32.25
CA LEU A 227 -5.77 -30.88 -31.65
C LEU A 227 -7.00 -31.25 -32.51
N ARG A 228 -7.26 -30.51 -33.60
CA ARG A 228 -8.44 -30.64 -34.48
C ARG A 228 -8.07 -30.79 -35.95
N ALA A 229 -6.86 -31.26 -36.26
CA ALA A 229 -6.38 -31.47 -37.62
C ALA A 229 -6.54 -30.21 -38.51
N GLY A 230 -6.19 -29.04 -37.97
CA GLY A 230 -6.15 -27.76 -38.68
C GLY A 230 -7.44 -26.92 -38.64
N ARG A 231 -8.45 -27.30 -37.84
CA ARG A 231 -9.74 -26.59 -37.77
C ARG A 231 -9.98 -25.97 -36.38
N PRO A 232 -9.50 -24.74 -36.11
CA PRO A 232 -9.72 -24.08 -34.81
C PRO A 232 -11.18 -23.67 -34.63
N THR A 233 -11.65 -23.66 -33.38
CA THR A 233 -13.03 -23.27 -33.01
C THR A 233 -13.16 -21.82 -32.57
N PHE A 234 -12.05 -21.09 -32.45
CA PHE A 234 -11.96 -19.68 -32.10
C PHE A 234 -10.64 -19.11 -32.61
N ALA A 235 -10.51 -17.78 -32.65
CA ALA A 235 -9.27 -17.09 -32.99
C ALA A 235 -8.84 -16.18 -31.84
N VAL A 236 -7.54 -16.18 -31.54
CA VAL A 236 -6.95 -15.26 -30.54
C VAL A 236 -6.65 -13.92 -31.20
N ALA A 237 -6.99 -12.83 -30.50
CA ALA A 237 -6.69 -11.45 -30.85
C ALA A 237 -5.84 -10.82 -29.74
N PRO A 238 -4.50 -10.76 -29.91
CA PRO A 238 -3.61 -10.15 -28.93
C PRO A 238 -3.88 -8.65 -28.74
N ARG A 239 -3.81 -8.18 -27.49
CA ARG A 239 -3.76 -6.74 -27.18
C ARG A 239 -2.49 -6.40 -26.41
N ARG A 240 -1.73 -5.44 -26.94
CA ARG A 240 -0.50 -4.91 -26.35
C ARG A 240 -0.83 -3.96 -25.22
N GLY A 241 -0.05 -4.07 -24.15
CA GLY A 241 -0.02 -3.12 -23.06
C GLY A 241 1.41 -2.84 -22.63
N ASP A 242 1.83 -1.58 -22.75
CA ASP A 242 3.14 -1.08 -22.33
C ASP A 242 3.07 -0.62 -20.87
N TYR A 243 4.17 -0.80 -20.15
CA TYR A 243 4.29 -0.49 -18.73
C TYR A 243 5.60 0.22 -18.43
N VAL A 244 5.58 1.10 -17.43
CA VAL A 244 6.77 1.81 -16.93
C VAL A 244 6.95 1.51 -15.45
N ILE A 245 8.17 1.13 -15.05
CA ILE A 245 8.57 0.90 -13.67
C ILE A 245 9.35 2.12 -13.18
N LEU A 246 8.85 2.75 -12.13
CA LEU A 246 9.36 3.95 -11.50
C LEU A 246 10.01 3.61 -10.16
N ASP A 247 11.09 4.31 -9.84
CA ASP A 247 11.64 4.24 -8.49
C ASP A 247 10.70 4.95 -7.52
N ALA A 248 10.28 4.23 -6.47
CA ALA A 248 9.36 4.78 -5.49
C ALA A 248 10.13 5.63 -4.48
N ARG A 249 10.39 6.90 -4.84
CA ARG A 249 10.98 7.92 -3.95
C ARG A 249 10.04 9.12 -3.80
N GLY A 250 10.16 9.83 -2.68
CA GLY A 250 9.36 11.03 -2.42
C GLY A 250 7.85 10.72 -2.47
N PRO A 251 7.01 11.56 -3.11
CA PRO A 251 5.57 11.32 -3.17
C PRO A 251 5.17 9.98 -3.81
N LEU A 252 5.99 9.40 -4.70
CA LEU A 252 5.71 8.08 -5.27
C LEU A 252 5.84 6.94 -4.24
N ALA A 253 6.67 7.11 -3.22
CA ALA A 253 6.76 6.15 -2.13
C ALA A 253 5.45 6.10 -1.32
N SER A 254 4.55 7.09 -1.48
CA SER A 254 3.26 7.23 -0.76
C SER A 254 2.09 6.54 -1.42
N LEU A 255 2.34 5.87 -2.54
CA LEU A 255 1.32 5.10 -3.20
C LEU A 255 0.99 3.84 -2.38
N GLY A 256 0.18 4.02 -1.33
CA GLY A 256 -0.31 2.95 -0.47
C GLY A 256 -1.39 2.10 -1.14
N ALA A 257 -2.10 2.67 -2.11
CA ALA A 257 -3.22 2.03 -2.81
C ALA A 257 -3.11 2.15 -4.34
N LEU A 258 -3.66 1.15 -5.03
CA LEU A 258 -3.86 1.17 -6.49
C LEU A 258 -4.71 2.37 -6.88
N ALA A 259 -4.18 3.33 -7.62
CA ALA A 259 -5.01 4.39 -8.22
C ALA A 259 -5.63 3.85 -9.51
N ARG A 260 -6.95 3.70 -9.53
CA ARG A 260 -7.75 3.19 -10.65
C ARG A 260 -8.74 4.26 -11.13
N PRO A 261 -8.83 4.56 -12.43
CA PRO A 261 -10.00 5.25 -12.97
C PRO A 261 -11.20 4.31 -12.97
N VAL A 262 -12.41 4.82 -12.82
CA VAL A 262 -13.60 3.99 -12.70
C VAL A 262 -14.27 3.71 -14.03
N GLY A 263 -14.80 2.49 -14.19
CA GLY A 263 -15.84 2.21 -15.18
C GLY A 263 -15.35 2.06 -16.62
N GLY A 264 -14.03 1.91 -16.84
CA GLY A 264 -13.53 1.92 -18.22
C GLY A 264 -13.89 3.21 -18.96
N VAL A 265 -14.06 4.32 -18.21
CA VAL A 265 -14.05 5.66 -18.76
C VAL A 265 -12.58 6.09 -18.79
N PRO A 266 -12.06 6.58 -19.93
CA PRO A 266 -10.65 6.93 -20.05
C PRO A 266 -10.22 8.04 -19.09
N LEU A 267 -9.01 7.95 -18.53
CA LEU A 267 -8.23 9.12 -18.06
C LEU A 267 -7.87 9.99 -19.28
N GLY A 268 -8.85 10.59 -19.97
CA GLY A 268 -8.63 11.25 -21.26
C GLY A 268 -8.05 10.31 -22.33
N GLU A 269 -6.88 10.60 -22.89
CA GLU A 269 -6.30 9.88 -24.04
C GLU A 269 -5.89 8.41 -23.76
N LEU A 270 -5.91 7.96 -22.50
CA LEU A 270 -5.28 6.69 -22.07
C LEU A 270 -6.16 5.43 -22.18
N GLY A 271 -7.41 5.56 -22.62
CA GLY A 271 -8.32 4.43 -22.74
C GLY A 271 -8.59 3.69 -21.42
N ARG A 272 -9.23 2.51 -21.50
CA ARG A 272 -9.60 1.69 -20.34
C ARG A 272 -8.36 1.05 -19.70
N GLY A 273 -8.14 1.26 -18.40
CA GLY A 273 -7.27 0.41 -17.58
C GLY A 273 -5.82 0.84 -17.44
N ALA A 274 -5.50 2.14 -17.50
CA ALA A 274 -4.20 2.62 -17.03
C ALA A 274 -4.23 2.76 -15.49
N TYR A 275 -3.34 2.03 -14.82
CA TYR A 275 -3.20 1.97 -13.38
C TYR A 275 -1.88 2.62 -12.95
N ALA A 276 -1.85 3.14 -11.73
CA ALA A 276 -0.60 3.31 -11.00
C ALA A 276 -0.70 2.47 -9.72
N TRP A 277 0.29 1.61 -9.47
CA TRP A 277 0.27 0.75 -8.29
C TRP A 277 1.67 0.48 -7.77
N ARG A 278 1.73 0.10 -6.49
CA ARG A 278 2.95 -0.30 -5.82
C ARG A 278 3.08 -1.82 -5.86
N THR A 279 4.22 -2.32 -6.32
CA THR A 279 4.52 -3.76 -6.32
C THR A 279 4.83 -4.23 -4.90
N VAL A 280 4.82 -5.55 -4.68
CA VAL A 280 5.26 -6.16 -3.41
C VAL A 280 6.74 -5.87 -3.08
N HIS A 281 7.53 -5.47 -4.09
CA HIS A 281 8.93 -5.06 -3.91
C HIS A 281 9.07 -3.56 -3.62
N GLY A 282 7.98 -2.82 -3.66
CA GLY A 282 7.91 -1.39 -3.36
C GLY A 282 8.19 -0.47 -4.54
N ASP A 283 8.33 -0.98 -5.76
CA ASP A 283 8.43 -0.14 -6.98
C ASP A 283 7.03 0.38 -7.35
N VAL A 284 6.96 1.54 -8.01
CA VAL A 284 5.68 1.99 -8.59
C VAL A 284 5.66 1.62 -10.06
N VAL A 285 4.58 0.98 -10.51
CA VAL A 285 4.37 0.65 -11.92
C VAL A 285 3.19 1.44 -12.45
N VAL A 286 3.34 1.92 -13.67
CA VAL A 286 2.29 2.64 -14.39
C VAL A 286 2.00 1.90 -15.69
N GLY A 287 0.72 1.69 -15.97
CA GLY A 287 0.24 1.03 -17.17
C GLY A 287 -0.97 0.16 -16.90
N PRO A 288 -1.40 -0.65 -17.86
CA PRO A 288 -0.92 -0.69 -19.24
C PRO A 288 -1.59 0.31 -20.19
N THR A 289 -0.97 0.53 -21.35
CA THR A 289 -1.70 0.95 -22.57
C THR A 289 -2.61 -0.18 -23.09
N ALA A 290 -3.41 0.09 -24.13
CA ALA A 290 -4.37 -0.90 -24.63
C ALA A 290 -4.58 -0.82 -26.15
N GLU A 291 -3.64 -1.39 -26.90
CA GLU A 291 -3.65 -1.33 -28.37
C GLU A 291 -3.84 -2.73 -29.00
N PRO A 292 -4.61 -2.87 -30.08
CA PRO A 292 -4.63 -4.09 -30.88
C PRO A 292 -3.23 -4.43 -31.39
N TYR A 293 -2.85 -5.71 -31.39
CA TYR A 293 -1.54 -6.15 -31.86
C TYR A 293 -1.66 -7.41 -32.72
N SER A 294 -0.90 -7.48 -33.81
CA SER A 294 -0.99 -8.57 -34.79
C SER A 294 -0.14 -9.78 -34.46
N GLU A 295 0.97 -9.59 -33.74
CA GLU A 295 1.90 -10.66 -33.40
C GLU A 295 1.61 -11.29 -32.04
N ARG A 296 2.21 -12.45 -31.79
CA ARG A 296 2.04 -13.23 -30.54
C ARG A 296 3.24 -13.15 -29.60
N THR A 297 4.26 -12.40 -30.01
CA THR A 297 5.51 -12.12 -29.30
C THR A 297 5.85 -10.66 -29.48
N VAL A 298 6.50 -10.07 -28.49
CA VAL A 298 7.07 -8.72 -28.57
C VAL A 298 8.57 -8.84 -28.29
N PRO A 299 9.45 -8.26 -29.11
CA PRO A 299 10.87 -8.17 -28.79
C PRO A 299 11.10 -7.49 -27.44
N ALA A 300 12.12 -7.92 -26.68
CA ALA A 300 12.36 -7.41 -25.33
C ALA A 300 12.67 -5.90 -25.28
N ASP A 301 13.19 -5.35 -26.37
CA ASP A 301 13.58 -3.95 -26.58
C ASP A 301 12.53 -3.10 -27.31
N ASP A 302 11.41 -3.70 -27.73
CA ASP A 302 10.31 -2.98 -28.38
C ASP A 302 9.47 -2.24 -27.33
N HIS A 303 9.85 -0.99 -27.07
CA HIS A 303 9.14 -0.05 -26.21
C HIS A 303 8.74 1.20 -27.00
N SER A 304 7.48 1.63 -26.87
CA SER A 304 7.01 2.86 -27.50
C SER A 304 7.30 4.08 -26.62
N SER A 305 8.11 5.01 -27.12
CA SER A 305 8.37 6.30 -26.43
C SER A 305 7.10 7.15 -26.29
N GLU A 306 6.16 7.01 -27.22
CA GLU A 306 4.86 7.67 -27.17
C GLU A 306 3.96 7.08 -26.07
N ALA A 307 3.92 5.75 -25.96
CA ALA A 307 3.21 5.06 -24.89
C ALA A 307 3.78 5.44 -23.52
N GLU A 308 5.11 5.45 -23.36
CA GLU A 308 5.78 5.89 -22.14
C GLU A 308 5.40 7.33 -21.77
N ALA A 309 5.54 8.27 -22.72
CA ALA A 309 5.20 9.68 -22.45
C ALA A 309 3.74 9.83 -22.00
N THR A 310 2.84 9.05 -22.61
CA THR A 310 1.42 9.04 -22.28
C THR A 310 1.16 8.48 -20.87
N LEU A 311 1.79 7.35 -20.52
CA LEU A 311 1.71 6.76 -19.17
C LEU A 311 2.27 7.69 -18.10
N LEU A 312 3.42 8.32 -18.34
CA LEU A 312 4.01 9.26 -17.40
C LEU A 312 3.13 10.50 -17.20
N ARG A 313 2.50 11.04 -18.26
CA ARG A 313 1.51 12.12 -18.11
C ARG A 313 0.32 11.68 -17.27
N ALA A 314 -0.18 10.47 -17.49
CA ALA A 314 -1.27 9.88 -16.71
C ALA A 314 -0.93 9.80 -15.23
N ALA A 315 0.22 9.22 -14.91
CA ALA A 315 0.66 9.02 -13.54
C ALA A 315 0.99 10.35 -12.86
N LYS A 316 1.58 11.34 -13.54
CA LYS A 316 1.76 12.68 -12.97
C LYS A 316 0.44 13.29 -12.52
N ARG A 317 -0.60 13.15 -13.35
CA ARG A 317 -1.95 13.62 -13.04
C ARG A 317 -2.60 12.84 -11.89
N ALA A 318 -2.55 11.50 -11.95
CA ALA A 318 -3.16 10.62 -10.95
C ALA A 318 -2.43 10.69 -9.59
N LEU A 319 -1.12 10.91 -9.58
CA LEU A 319 -0.29 10.87 -8.37
C LEU A 319 0.06 12.26 -7.85
N GLY A 320 -0.30 13.31 -8.59
CA GLY A 320 -0.09 14.68 -8.13
C GLY A 320 1.36 15.13 -8.11
N VAL A 321 2.21 14.55 -8.97
CA VAL A 321 3.65 14.85 -9.02
C VAL A 321 4.01 15.61 -10.30
N SER A 322 4.92 16.57 -10.19
CA SER A 322 5.41 17.37 -11.33
C SER A 322 6.43 16.61 -12.20
N SER A 323 7.23 15.76 -11.58
CA SER A 323 8.25 14.92 -12.22
C SER A 323 8.39 13.57 -11.53
N PHE A 324 9.05 12.64 -12.23
CA PHE A 324 9.53 11.40 -11.65
C PHE A 324 11.05 11.40 -11.70
N ASP A 325 11.68 11.08 -10.58
CA ASP A 325 13.14 11.24 -10.43
C ASP A 325 13.95 10.14 -11.14
N ALA A 326 13.37 8.95 -11.34
CA ALA A 326 14.02 7.87 -12.09
C ALA A 326 13.03 6.83 -12.63
N ILE A 327 13.08 6.58 -13.94
CA ILE A 327 12.47 5.40 -14.57
C ILE A 327 13.47 4.25 -14.41
N ARG A 328 13.08 3.19 -13.69
CA ARG A 328 13.91 2.00 -13.48
C ARG A 328 13.86 1.07 -14.69
N GLY A 329 12.69 0.94 -15.32
CA GLY A 329 12.49 -0.06 -16.35
C GLY A 329 11.20 0.08 -17.14
N ARG A 330 11.07 -0.76 -18.17
CA ARG A 330 9.91 -0.84 -19.07
C ARG A 330 9.63 -2.30 -19.36
N TYR A 331 8.37 -2.63 -19.61
CA TYR A 331 8.01 -3.93 -20.14
C TYR A 331 6.70 -3.90 -20.91
N VAL A 332 6.45 -4.94 -21.69
CA VAL A 332 5.24 -5.10 -22.51
C VAL A 332 4.55 -6.41 -22.14
N GLY A 333 3.22 -6.37 -22.09
CA GLY A 333 2.37 -7.54 -21.93
C GLY A 333 1.43 -7.72 -23.11
N LEU A 334 1.19 -8.97 -23.51
CA LEU A 334 0.19 -9.33 -24.52
C LEU A 334 -0.97 -10.09 -23.88
N ARG A 335 -2.18 -9.54 -23.97
CA ARG A 335 -3.41 -10.15 -23.44
C ARG A 335 -4.04 -11.08 -24.49
N PRO A 336 -4.33 -12.36 -24.18
CA PRO A 336 -4.88 -13.32 -25.15
C PRO A 336 -6.41 -13.31 -25.16
N GLY A 337 -7.01 -12.22 -25.70
CA GLY A 337 -8.46 -12.15 -25.91
C GLY A 337 -8.92 -13.03 -27.07
N ALA A 338 -10.16 -13.51 -27.04
CA ALA A 338 -10.79 -14.12 -28.21
C ALA A 338 -11.38 -13.02 -29.11
N ARG A 339 -11.28 -13.17 -30.43
CA ARG A 339 -11.69 -12.13 -31.39
C ARG A 339 -13.18 -11.80 -31.31
N ASP A 340 -14.02 -12.83 -31.20
CA ASP A 340 -15.48 -12.72 -31.32
C ASP A 340 -16.21 -13.08 -30.01
N GLN A 341 -15.48 -13.25 -28.90
CA GLN A 341 -16.02 -13.63 -27.59
C GLN A 341 -15.30 -12.84 -26.49
N SER A 342 -16.06 -12.11 -25.68
CA SER A 342 -15.53 -11.33 -24.56
C SER A 342 -15.28 -12.17 -23.30
N ASP A 343 -16.15 -13.15 -23.04
CA ASP A 343 -16.09 -14.05 -21.89
C ASP A 343 -15.07 -15.19 -22.08
N TYR A 344 -14.71 -15.85 -20.98
CA TYR A 344 -13.81 -16.99 -20.96
C TYR A 344 -14.38 -18.19 -21.73
N ILE A 345 -13.52 -18.83 -22.53
CA ILE A 345 -13.83 -20.08 -23.20
C ILE A 345 -13.34 -21.22 -22.32
N ILE A 346 -14.23 -21.78 -21.50
CA ILE A 346 -13.97 -22.99 -20.71
C ILE A 346 -15.02 -24.04 -21.08
N LYS A 347 -14.65 -24.95 -21.99
CA LYS A 347 -15.59 -25.92 -22.57
C LYS A 347 -14.95 -27.27 -22.83
N ARG A 348 -15.78 -28.30 -22.89
CA ARG A 348 -15.40 -29.68 -23.24
C ARG A 348 -15.88 -30.05 -24.64
N ASP A 349 -15.08 -30.84 -25.34
CA ASP A 349 -15.46 -31.54 -26.56
C ASP A 349 -14.81 -32.92 -26.62
N GLY A 350 -15.59 -33.95 -26.27
CA GLY A 350 -15.10 -35.31 -26.09
C GLY A 350 -14.09 -35.39 -24.94
N ALA A 351 -12.91 -35.96 -25.21
CA ALA A 351 -11.80 -36.06 -24.27
C ALA A 351 -10.82 -34.86 -24.34
N ARG A 352 -11.33 -33.69 -24.72
CA ARG A 352 -10.58 -32.43 -24.77
C ARG A 352 -11.31 -31.36 -23.96
N VAL A 353 -10.55 -30.59 -23.20
CA VAL A 353 -11.01 -29.39 -22.51
C VAL A 353 -10.24 -28.20 -23.07
N THR A 354 -10.93 -27.13 -23.42
CA THR A 354 -10.34 -25.88 -23.92
C THR A 354 -10.53 -24.81 -22.87
N VAL A 355 -9.43 -24.16 -22.48
CA VAL A 355 -9.37 -23.00 -21.58
C VAL A 355 -8.65 -21.87 -22.32
N ALA A 356 -9.42 -20.95 -22.90
CA ALA A 356 -8.90 -19.91 -23.78
C ALA A 356 -9.65 -18.58 -23.59
N GLY A 357 -9.12 -17.49 -24.18
CA GLY A 357 -9.72 -16.16 -24.03
C GLY A 357 -9.55 -15.56 -22.63
N ILE A 358 -8.60 -16.08 -21.84
CA ILE A 358 -8.37 -15.63 -20.46
C ILE A 358 -7.54 -14.34 -20.48
N ARG A 359 -8.19 -13.20 -20.21
CA ARG A 359 -7.60 -11.85 -20.33
C ARG A 359 -6.88 -11.42 -19.03
N SER A 360 -7.04 -10.15 -18.61
CA SER A 360 -6.32 -9.52 -17.49
C SER A 360 -6.56 -10.18 -16.12
N THR A 361 -7.70 -10.83 -15.95
CA THR A 361 -8.19 -11.43 -14.71
C THR A 361 -7.69 -12.86 -14.48
N GLY A 362 -6.94 -13.44 -15.44
CA GLY A 362 -6.47 -14.82 -15.40
C GLY A 362 -5.50 -15.15 -14.26
N LEU A 363 -4.76 -14.16 -13.76
CA LEU A 363 -3.89 -14.32 -12.58
C LEU A 363 -4.75 -14.62 -11.34
N THR A 364 -5.72 -13.75 -11.05
CA THR A 364 -6.67 -13.89 -9.96
C THR A 364 -7.48 -15.18 -10.08
N ALA A 365 -8.07 -15.43 -11.26
CA ALA A 365 -9.01 -16.53 -11.48
C ALA A 365 -8.35 -17.90 -11.63
N SER A 366 -7.01 -17.99 -11.59
CA SER A 366 -6.25 -19.20 -11.96
C SER A 366 -6.66 -20.48 -11.21
N LEU A 367 -6.92 -20.39 -9.90
CA LEU A 367 -7.37 -21.54 -9.10
C LEU A 367 -8.80 -21.97 -9.45
N ALA A 368 -9.73 -21.01 -9.55
CA ALA A 368 -11.12 -21.29 -9.89
C ALA A 368 -11.28 -21.85 -11.31
N ILE A 369 -10.49 -21.32 -12.26
CA ILE A 369 -10.38 -21.88 -13.62
C ILE A 369 -9.89 -23.33 -13.54
N GLY A 370 -8.92 -23.61 -12.66
CA GLY A 370 -8.42 -24.96 -12.39
C GLY A 370 -9.52 -25.92 -11.90
N GLU A 371 -10.31 -25.53 -10.89
CA GLU A 371 -11.44 -26.31 -10.39
C GLU A 371 -12.48 -26.58 -11.50
N ARG A 372 -12.80 -25.55 -12.30
CA ARG A 372 -13.78 -25.67 -13.38
C ARG A 372 -13.29 -26.58 -14.51
N ALA A 373 -12.02 -26.48 -14.88
CA ALA A 373 -11.42 -27.38 -15.86
C ALA A 373 -11.39 -28.82 -15.34
N LEU A 374 -11.06 -29.02 -14.06
CA LEU A 374 -11.10 -30.34 -13.42
C LEU A 374 -12.50 -30.95 -13.47
N ALA A 375 -13.55 -30.19 -13.19
CA ALA A 375 -14.92 -30.68 -13.28
C ALA A 375 -15.24 -31.24 -14.69
N LEU A 376 -14.80 -30.56 -15.75
CA LEU A 376 -14.93 -31.03 -17.12
C LEU A 376 -14.06 -32.26 -17.44
N VAL A 377 -12.89 -32.38 -16.80
CA VAL A 377 -12.05 -33.58 -16.89
C VAL A 377 -12.75 -34.77 -16.22
N GLU A 378 -13.43 -34.55 -15.09
CA GLU A 378 -14.13 -35.58 -14.33
C GLU A 378 -15.36 -36.15 -15.06
N GLU A 379 -15.95 -35.39 -15.99
CA GLU A 379 -16.98 -35.90 -16.90
C GLU A 379 -16.44 -36.98 -17.88
N VAL A 380 -15.13 -36.98 -18.15
CA VAL A 380 -14.47 -37.96 -19.02
C VAL A 380 -13.83 -39.09 -18.22
N LEU A 381 -13.16 -38.73 -17.12
CA LEU A 381 -12.47 -39.64 -16.24
C LEU A 381 -13.15 -39.64 -14.87
N PRO A 382 -13.85 -40.73 -14.48
CA PRO A 382 -14.49 -40.83 -13.17
C PRO A 382 -13.52 -40.49 -12.03
N ARG A 383 -14.04 -39.91 -10.95
CA ARG A 383 -13.26 -39.58 -9.75
C ARG A 383 -12.44 -40.77 -9.26
N CYS A 384 -11.19 -40.53 -8.88
CA CYS A 384 -10.30 -41.52 -8.32
C CYS A 384 -10.08 -41.27 -6.82
N ALA A 385 -9.38 -42.21 -6.16
CA ALA A 385 -8.94 -41.99 -4.79
C ALA A 385 -8.00 -40.78 -4.74
N VAL A 386 -8.30 -39.84 -3.85
CA VAL A 386 -7.51 -38.63 -3.66
C VAL A 386 -6.48 -38.91 -2.55
N PRO A 387 -5.17 -38.90 -2.87
CA PRO A 387 -4.14 -39.01 -1.83
C PRO A 387 -4.15 -37.75 -0.96
N THR A 388 -3.67 -37.87 0.28
CA THR A 388 -3.50 -36.70 1.16
C THR A 388 -2.54 -35.71 0.49
N PRO A 389 -2.98 -34.46 0.24
CA PRO A 389 -2.14 -33.46 -0.40
C PRO A 389 -0.84 -33.21 0.36
N GLN A 390 0.28 -33.20 -0.35
CA GLN A 390 1.54 -32.68 0.18
C GLN A 390 1.55 -31.16 0.07
N GLY A 391 1.85 -30.49 1.18
CA GLY A 391 2.08 -29.05 1.18
C GLY A 391 3.34 -28.66 0.42
N PHE A 392 3.38 -27.44 -0.07
CA PHE A 392 4.54 -26.83 -0.72
C PHE A 392 4.54 -25.34 -0.38
N ALA A 393 5.68 -24.78 -0.01
CA ALA A 393 5.86 -23.35 0.22
C ALA A 393 7.10 -22.83 -0.51
N LEU A 394 6.99 -21.63 -1.08
CA LEU A 394 8.11 -20.91 -1.67
C LEU A 394 9.08 -20.39 -0.59
N PRO A 395 10.36 -20.12 -0.94
CA PRO A 395 11.25 -19.36 -0.07
C PRO A 395 10.70 -17.96 0.22
N SER A 396 11.08 -17.39 1.36
CA SER A 396 10.78 -16.00 1.71
C SER A 396 11.39 -15.01 0.70
N LEU A 397 10.89 -13.78 0.69
CA LEU A 397 11.42 -12.73 -0.19
C LEU A 397 12.93 -12.50 0.01
N ASP A 398 13.40 -12.56 1.25
CA ASP A 398 14.81 -12.37 1.58
C ASP A 398 15.68 -13.53 1.07
N GLU A 399 15.19 -14.77 1.14
CA GLU A 399 15.86 -15.94 0.56
C GLU A 399 15.87 -15.90 -0.97
N LEU A 400 14.76 -15.47 -1.59
CA LEU A 400 14.68 -15.27 -3.04
C LEU A 400 15.67 -14.19 -3.50
N ARG A 401 15.79 -13.08 -2.75
CA ARG A 401 16.78 -12.03 -3.02
C ARG A 401 18.21 -12.52 -2.83
N ALA A 402 18.49 -13.22 -1.73
CA ALA A 402 19.82 -13.72 -1.42
C ALA A 402 20.31 -14.77 -2.44
N SER A 403 19.39 -15.54 -3.02
CA SER A 403 19.69 -16.53 -4.06
C SER A 403 19.53 -16.01 -5.49
N TYR A 404 19.16 -14.74 -5.67
CA TYR A 404 19.00 -14.16 -7.00
C TYR A 404 20.35 -13.97 -7.68
N GLU A 405 20.54 -14.67 -8.80
CA GLU A 405 21.70 -14.55 -9.66
C GLU A 405 21.27 -13.99 -11.01
N GLY A 406 21.65 -12.75 -11.31
CA GLY A 406 21.34 -12.08 -12.57
C GLY A 406 21.21 -10.57 -12.40
N ASP A 407 20.57 -9.94 -13.38
CA ASP A 407 20.28 -8.51 -13.39
C ASP A 407 18.80 -8.25 -13.75
N THR A 408 18.44 -7.01 -14.06
CA THR A 408 17.06 -6.65 -14.38
C THR A 408 16.56 -7.21 -15.73
N SER A 409 17.47 -7.65 -16.60
CA SER A 409 17.17 -8.23 -17.92
C SER A 409 16.89 -9.73 -17.84
N ALA A 410 17.68 -10.47 -17.06
CA ALA A 410 17.53 -11.91 -16.86
C ALA A 410 18.14 -12.33 -15.52
N GLY A 411 17.55 -13.35 -14.89
CA GLY A 411 18.09 -13.92 -13.68
C GLY A 411 17.38 -15.19 -13.25
N THR A 412 17.96 -15.84 -12.25
CA THR A 412 17.45 -17.09 -11.66
C THR A 412 17.51 -17.04 -10.15
N VAL A 413 16.61 -17.74 -9.48
CA VAL A 413 16.64 -17.99 -8.02
C VAL A 413 16.80 -19.48 -7.72
N SER A 414 17.20 -19.81 -6.50
CA SER A 414 17.23 -21.19 -6.02
C SER A 414 15.94 -21.54 -5.28
N ILE A 415 15.21 -22.56 -5.74
CA ILE A 415 14.01 -23.08 -5.06
C ILE A 415 14.17 -24.59 -4.92
N GLY A 416 14.22 -25.09 -3.68
CA GLY A 416 14.40 -26.52 -3.42
C GLY A 416 15.69 -27.11 -4.01
N GLY A 417 16.73 -26.29 -4.19
CA GLY A 417 18.01 -26.69 -4.80
C GLY A 417 18.05 -26.65 -6.33
N GLU A 418 16.93 -26.31 -6.99
CA GLU A 418 16.87 -26.12 -8.43
C GLU A 418 16.96 -24.64 -8.81
N ARG A 419 17.60 -24.35 -9.95
CA ARG A 419 17.62 -22.99 -10.51
C ARG A 419 16.34 -22.76 -11.30
N VAL A 420 15.55 -21.78 -10.89
CA VAL A 420 14.31 -21.39 -11.56
C VAL A 420 14.49 -19.99 -12.17
N ALA A 421 14.16 -19.85 -13.46
CA ALA A 421 14.28 -18.58 -14.15
C ALA A 421 13.19 -17.59 -13.73
N VAL A 422 13.60 -16.35 -13.45
CA VAL A 422 12.69 -15.25 -13.12
C VAL A 422 12.32 -14.51 -14.39
N THR A 423 11.13 -14.81 -14.90
CA THR A 423 10.68 -14.38 -16.24
C THR A 423 9.96 -13.04 -16.21
N HIS A 424 9.33 -12.68 -15.10
CA HIS A 424 8.53 -11.45 -14.99
C HIS A 424 9.41 -10.22 -14.68
N PRO A 425 9.30 -9.13 -15.45
CA PRO A 425 10.10 -7.92 -15.26
C PRO A 425 9.95 -7.30 -13.87
N GLN A 426 8.74 -7.13 -13.35
CA GLN A 426 8.54 -6.55 -12.01
C GLN A 426 9.33 -7.31 -10.92
N THR A 427 9.35 -8.64 -11.00
CA THR A 427 10.10 -9.50 -10.08
C THR A 427 11.60 -9.28 -10.21
N ARG A 428 12.14 -9.26 -11.44
CA ARG A 428 13.57 -9.01 -11.68
C ARG A 428 14.00 -7.64 -11.14
N PHE A 429 13.24 -6.59 -11.45
CA PHE A 429 13.51 -5.23 -10.94
C PHE A 429 13.44 -5.15 -9.41
N GLY A 430 12.49 -5.85 -8.81
CA GLY A 430 12.28 -5.90 -7.36
C GLY A 430 13.30 -6.74 -6.59
N LEU A 431 13.82 -7.82 -7.19
CA LEU A 431 14.90 -8.63 -6.64
C LEU A 431 16.27 -7.95 -6.79
N CYS A 432 16.49 -7.18 -7.85
CA CYS A 432 17.70 -6.34 -8.03
C CYS A 432 17.68 -5.07 -7.16
N ARG A 433 16.59 -4.79 -6.44
CA ARG A 433 16.48 -3.58 -5.61
C ARG A 433 17.34 -3.73 -4.37
N ALA A 434 18.23 -2.76 -4.14
CA ALA A 434 18.90 -2.60 -2.86
C ALA A 434 17.82 -2.39 -1.78
N VAL A 435 17.74 -3.32 -0.84
CA VAL A 435 16.85 -3.23 0.32
C VAL A 435 17.65 -2.60 1.43
N GLU A 436 17.16 -1.48 1.98
CA GLU A 436 17.72 -1.01 3.24
C GLU A 436 17.43 -2.07 4.32
N PRO A 437 18.45 -2.59 5.02
CA PRO A 437 18.24 -3.56 6.08
C PRO A 437 17.27 -3.00 7.13
N LYS A 438 16.47 -3.88 7.75
CA LYS A 438 15.63 -3.49 8.89
C LYS A 438 16.51 -2.87 9.98
N ALA A 439 15.99 -1.86 10.66
CA ALA A 439 16.71 -1.21 11.75
C ALA A 439 17.05 -2.27 12.83
N PRO A 440 18.34 -2.48 13.16
CA PRO A 440 18.74 -3.44 14.20
C PRO A 440 18.11 -3.07 15.55
N ARG A 441 17.75 -4.09 16.36
CA ARG A 441 17.18 -3.90 17.71
C ARG A 441 18.15 -4.42 18.77
N VAL A 442 18.46 -3.60 19.76
CA VAL A 442 19.35 -3.96 20.88
C VAL A 442 18.63 -3.78 22.21
N GLN A 443 18.64 -4.77 23.08
CA GLN A 443 17.97 -4.70 24.40
C GLN A 443 18.86 -4.02 25.43
N ARG A 444 19.11 -2.70 25.26
CA ARG A 444 19.96 -1.88 26.13
C ARG A 444 19.31 -0.54 26.46
N HIS A 445 19.45 -0.10 27.70
CA HIS A 445 19.06 1.25 28.12
C HIS A 445 20.19 2.26 27.91
N VAL A 446 19.84 3.45 27.43
CA VAL A 446 20.76 4.59 27.29
C VAL A 446 20.30 5.71 28.23
N ASN A 447 21.16 6.08 29.18
CA ASN A 447 20.89 7.12 30.18
C ASN A 447 22.03 8.15 30.31
N SER A 448 23.06 8.07 29.45
CA SER A 448 24.21 8.98 29.47
C SER A 448 24.83 9.13 28.08
N ALA A 449 25.67 10.16 27.90
CA ALA A 449 26.38 10.40 26.64
C ALA A 449 27.36 9.26 26.31
N GLU A 450 28.01 8.66 27.31
CA GLU A 450 28.89 7.50 27.14
C GLU A 450 28.12 6.25 26.70
N ALA A 451 26.91 6.05 27.23
CA ALA A 451 26.04 4.97 26.79
C ALA A 451 25.58 5.17 25.34
N ALA A 452 25.31 6.41 24.92
CA ALA A 452 24.95 6.74 23.54
C ALA A 452 26.10 6.47 22.56
N LEU A 453 27.34 6.85 22.90
CA LEU A 453 28.54 6.52 22.11
C LEU A 453 28.67 5.01 21.90
N SER A 454 28.66 4.25 22.99
CA SER A 454 28.83 2.79 22.94
C SER A 454 27.71 2.08 22.17
N LEU A 455 26.46 2.59 22.23
CA LEU A 455 25.35 2.06 21.44
C LEU A 455 25.57 2.29 19.94
N VAL A 456 26.02 3.48 19.54
CA VAL A 456 26.25 3.80 18.13
C VAL A 456 27.36 2.93 17.55
N GLU A 457 28.42 2.67 18.32
CA GLU A 457 29.49 1.75 17.94
C GLU A 457 28.97 0.33 17.65
N GLU A 458 28.11 -0.19 18.52
CA GLU A 458 27.49 -1.51 18.38
C GLU A 458 26.55 -1.60 17.17
N LEU A 459 25.66 -0.61 17.00
CA LEU A 459 24.66 -0.62 15.93
C LEU A 459 25.26 -0.35 14.54
N ARG A 460 26.28 0.51 14.46
CA ARG A 460 26.87 0.93 13.17
C ARG A 460 28.18 0.24 12.83
N GLY A 461 28.81 -0.44 13.78
CA GLY A 461 30.12 -1.08 13.60
C GLY A 461 31.25 -0.08 13.35
N ARG A 462 31.11 1.17 13.84
CA ARG A 462 32.05 2.28 13.61
C ARG A 462 32.35 3.02 14.89
N ALA A 463 33.60 3.41 15.09
CA ALA A 463 34.03 4.07 16.31
C ALA A 463 33.46 5.52 16.37
N PRO A 464 32.74 5.90 17.43
CA PRO A 464 32.26 7.26 17.58
C PRO A 464 33.40 8.20 18.02
N THR A 465 33.42 9.41 17.49
CA THR A 465 34.46 10.44 17.76
C THR A 465 33.98 11.54 18.69
N SER A 466 32.68 11.85 18.71
CA SER A 466 32.12 12.88 19.59
C SER A 466 30.63 12.66 19.87
N VAL A 467 30.17 13.25 20.98
CA VAL A 467 28.77 13.29 21.39
C VAL A 467 28.43 14.69 21.89
N GLU A 468 27.30 15.23 21.44
CA GLU A 468 26.75 16.51 21.83
C GLU A 468 25.30 16.30 22.29
N ARG A 469 24.94 16.80 23.47
CA ARG A 469 23.55 16.79 23.91
C ARG A 469 22.80 17.93 23.21
N ILE A 470 21.72 17.59 22.52
CA ILE A 470 20.82 18.55 21.90
C ILE A 470 19.84 19.03 22.97
N VAL A 471 19.88 20.32 23.27
CA VAL A 471 18.98 20.96 24.24
C VAL A 471 17.71 21.41 23.50
N GLY A 472 16.53 21.03 24.00
CA GLY A 472 15.25 21.46 23.41
C GLY A 472 14.11 20.43 23.46
N GLY A 473 14.41 19.15 23.66
CA GLY A 473 13.37 18.13 23.86
C GLY A 473 12.72 18.27 25.24
N ARG A 474 11.42 18.56 25.31
CA ARG A 474 10.69 18.64 26.60
C ARG A 474 10.43 17.25 27.20
N THR A 475 10.28 16.25 26.36
CA THR A 475 9.89 14.86 26.72
C THR A 475 10.97 13.83 26.44
N ASN A 476 11.95 14.15 25.57
CA ASN A 476 12.99 13.21 25.13
C ASN A 476 14.38 13.81 25.34
N ASP A 477 15.33 12.97 25.74
CA ASP A 477 16.75 13.32 25.73
C ASP A 477 17.35 12.98 24.37
N MET A 478 18.04 13.95 23.76
CA MET A 478 18.58 13.82 22.41
C MET A 478 20.09 14.04 22.40
N PHE A 479 20.81 13.16 21.71
CA PHE A 479 22.26 13.24 21.53
C PHE A 479 22.62 13.17 20.05
N ARG A 480 23.40 14.12 19.56
CA ARG A 480 24.10 13.99 18.29
C ARG A 480 25.38 13.21 18.53
N VAL A 481 25.58 12.10 17.82
CA VAL A 481 26.81 11.31 17.84
C VAL A 481 27.46 11.35 16.46
N VAL A 482 28.75 11.63 16.40
CA VAL A 482 29.53 11.65 15.14
C VAL A 482 30.48 10.47 15.13
N ASP A 483 30.54 9.75 14.01
CA ASP A 483 31.48 8.63 13.83
C ASP A 483 32.87 9.07 13.31
N ASP A 484 33.74 8.10 13.08
CA ASP A 484 35.11 8.27 12.58
C ASP A 484 35.21 8.71 11.12
N GLU A 485 34.12 8.63 10.34
CA GLU A 485 34.00 9.20 8.99
C GLU A 485 33.35 10.59 8.99
N GLY A 486 32.95 11.11 10.16
CA GLY A 486 32.28 12.39 10.27
C GLY A 486 30.79 12.35 9.98
N VAL A 487 30.16 11.16 9.97
CA VAL A 487 28.70 11.02 9.80
C VAL A 487 28.00 11.20 11.15
N SER A 488 27.07 12.16 11.19
CA SER A 488 26.22 12.41 12.36
C SER A 488 25.02 11.47 12.41
N VAL A 489 24.66 11.01 13.61
CA VAL A 489 23.40 10.33 13.91
C VAL A 489 22.72 10.96 15.13
N LEU A 490 21.40 10.86 15.19
CA LEU A 490 20.60 11.32 16.33
C LEU A 490 20.24 10.11 17.20
N VAL A 491 20.69 10.10 18.45
CA VAL A 491 20.24 9.14 19.46
C VAL A 491 19.15 9.81 20.28
N ARG A 492 17.94 9.26 20.19
CA ARG A 492 16.77 9.75 20.92
C ARG A 492 16.39 8.77 22.03
N VAL A 493 16.39 9.26 23.25
CA VAL A 493 16.02 8.52 24.46
C VAL A 493 14.66 9.00 24.92
N TYR A 494 13.71 8.07 25.08
CA TYR A 494 12.37 8.35 25.55
C TYR A 494 12.37 8.74 27.04
N GLY A 495 11.61 9.77 27.39
CA GLY A 495 11.46 10.21 28.78
C GLY A 495 10.77 9.18 29.68
N GLY A 496 11.06 9.25 30.98
CA GLY A 496 10.59 8.29 32.02
C GLY A 496 9.26 8.62 32.69
N GLY A 497 8.42 9.46 32.11
CA GLY A 497 7.05 9.67 32.61
C GLY A 497 6.16 8.50 32.21
N ASP A 498 5.19 8.14 33.05
CA ASP A 498 4.05 7.28 32.68
C ASP A 498 3.25 7.99 31.56
N ASP A 499 3.76 7.94 30.34
CA ASP A 499 3.13 8.46 29.12
C ASP A 499 1.90 7.59 28.86
N LEU A 500 0.79 7.98 29.50
CA LEU A 500 -0.52 7.32 29.46
C LEU A 500 -0.88 6.90 28.02
N GLY A 501 -0.75 5.61 27.72
CA GLY A 501 -1.30 4.99 26.52
C GLY A 501 -0.44 5.00 25.25
N ILE A 502 0.87 5.32 25.33
CA ILE A 502 1.74 5.27 24.14
C ILE A 502 2.32 3.86 23.94
N ASP A 503 2.01 3.24 22.79
CA ASP A 503 2.66 2.02 22.35
C ASP A 503 3.97 2.35 21.61
N ARG A 504 5.09 2.17 22.30
CA ARG A 504 6.44 2.47 21.76
C ARG A 504 6.88 1.55 20.64
N ASP A 505 6.35 0.32 20.60
CA ASP A 505 6.64 -0.61 19.51
C ASP A 505 5.89 -0.18 18.23
N LEU A 506 4.61 0.18 18.37
CA LEU A 506 3.82 0.74 17.27
C LEU A 506 4.41 2.07 16.79
N GLU A 507 4.81 2.96 17.69
CA GLU A 507 5.47 4.22 17.37
C GLU A 507 6.76 3.99 16.58
N GLY A 508 7.65 3.14 17.09
CA GLY A 508 8.92 2.83 16.45
C GLY A 508 8.74 2.23 15.05
N ALA A 509 7.80 1.29 14.90
CA ALA A 509 7.50 0.68 13.61
C ALA A 509 6.84 1.66 12.63
N THR A 510 5.97 2.55 13.13
CA THR A 510 5.34 3.61 12.34
C THR A 510 6.39 4.60 11.85
N PHE A 511 7.31 5.02 12.72
CA PHE A 511 8.41 5.91 12.38
C PHE A 511 9.35 5.28 11.35
N GLU A 512 9.72 4.00 11.50
CA GLU A 512 10.55 3.28 10.52
C GLU A 512 9.85 3.19 9.15
N ALA A 513 8.54 2.87 9.15
CA ALA A 513 7.73 2.82 7.93
C ALA A 513 7.59 4.21 7.28
N ALA A 514 7.33 5.24 8.08
CA ALA A 514 7.22 6.63 7.64
C ALA A 514 8.55 7.17 7.13
N GLY A 515 9.68 6.86 7.75
CA GLY A 515 11.01 7.27 7.30
C GLY A 515 11.38 6.67 5.94
N ARG A 516 11.04 5.40 5.71
CA ARG A 516 11.15 4.76 4.37
C ARG A 516 10.21 5.41 3.36
N HIS A 517 9.05 5.84 3.82
CA HIS A 517 7.99 6.40 3.00
C HIS A 517 8.26 7.86 2.59
N LEU A 518 8.66 8.72 3.54
CA LEU A 518 8.88 10.16 3.38
C LEU A 518 10.34 10.49 3.00
N GLY A 519 11.23 9.50 3.09
CA GLY A 519 12.63 9.58 2.68
C GLY A 519 13.60 10.00 3.78
N ARG A 520 13.15 10.74 4.80
CA ARG A 520 13.90 11.14 6.01
C ARG A 520 12.96 11.62 7.13
N PRO A 521 13.38 11.60 8.40
CA PRO A 521 14.58 10.93 8.92
C PRO A 521 14.45 9.40 8.88
N ARG A 522 15.54 8.69 8.59
CA ARG A 522 15.57 7.22 8.59
C ARG A 522 15.83 6.68 10.00
N CYS A 523 15.17 5.58 10.35
CA CYS A 523 15.51 4.82 11.56
C CYS A 523 16.75 3.95 11.27
N LEU A 524 17.80 4.11 12.09
CA LEU A 524 19.07 3.39 11.98
C LEU A 524 19.20 2.28 13.03
N GLY A 525 18.34 2.24 14.03
CA GLY A 525 18.31 1.20 15.05
C GLY A 525 17.35 1.52 16.19
N HIS A 526 16.96 0.50 16.94
CA HIS A 526 16.16 0.64 18.17
C HIS A 526 16.94 0.12 19.38
N PHE A 527 16.67 0.72 20.54
CA PHE A 527 17.14 0.23 21.82
C PHE A 527 16.02 0.24 22.87
N ALA A 528 16.27 -0.28 24.06
CA ALA A 528 15.21 -0.60 25.04
C ALA A 528 14.38 0.62 25.48
N ASN A 529 14.96 1.82 25.45
CA ASN A 529 14.29 3.07 25.81
C ASN A 529 14.49 4.18 24.76
N GLY A 530 14.57 3.82 23.47
CA GLY A 530 14.74 4.83 22.43
C GLY A 530 15.08 4.29 21.05
N ARG A 531 15.51 5.19 20.17
CA ARG A 531 15.91 4.87 18.80
C ARG A 531 17.09 5.71 18.32
N VAL A 532 17.79 5.20 17.32
CA VAL A 532 18.84 5.92 16.59
C VAL A 532 18.28 6.28 15.21
N GLU A 533 18.44 7.53 14.83
CA GLU A 533 17.87 8.12 13.62
C GLU A 533 18.95 8.80 12.80
N GLU A 534 18.67 9.00 11.52
CA GLU A 534 19.48 9.84 10.64
C GLU A 534 19.47 11.29 11.13
N PHE A 535 20.66 11.87 11.33
CA PHE A 535 20.79 13.29 11.67
C PHE A 535 20.66 14.13 10.40
N LEU A 536 19.80 15.15 10.43
CA LEU A 536 19.57 16.05 9.31
C LEU A 536 20.61 17.17 9.30
N GLU A 537 21.78 16.88 8.71
CA GLU A 537 22.91 17.81 8.68
C GLU A 537 22.50 19.17 8.09
N GLY A 538 22.89 20.26 8.78
CA GLY A 538 22.60 21.63 8.37
C GLY A 538 21.14 22.08 8.53
N HIS A 539 20.23 21.22 8.97
CA HIS A 539 18.84 21.60 9.23
C HIS A 539 18.72 22.24 10.62
N ARG A 540 17.80 23.20 10.75
CA ARG A 540 17.45 23.85 12.03
C ARG A 540 15.94 23.90 12.23
N ASN A 541 15.49 23.95 13.48
CA ASN A 541 14.08 24.20 13.80
C ASN A 541 13.63 25.54 13.20
N THR A 542 12.35 25.61 12.82
CA THR A 542 11.74 26.85 12.34
C THR A 542 11.60 27.88 13.45
N THR A 543 11.67 29.16 13.09
CA THR A 543 11.29 30.28 13.95
C THR A 543 9.93 30.85 13.53
N TYR A 544 9.38 31.77 14.33
CA TYR A 544 8.16 32.50 13.98
C TYR A 544 8.30 33.28 12.66
N GLU A 545 9.49 33.82 12.38
CA GLU A 545 9.80 34.51 11.13
C GLU A 545 9.80 33.56 9.93
N ASP A 546 10.29 32.32 10.12
CA ASP A 546 10.30 31.31 9.06
C ASP A 546 8.88 30.89 8.69
N VAL A 547 8.05 30.52 9.67
CA VAL A 547 6.67 30.10 9.36
C VAL A 547 5.83 31.24 8.78
N SER A 548 6.18 32.49 9.06
CA SER A 548 5.52 33.64 8.43
C SER A 548 6.04 33.95 7.01
N ASN A 549 7.10 33.29 6.54
CA ASN A 549 7.71 33.53 5.23
C ASN A 549 6.99 32.74 4.12
N PRO A 550 6.47 33.40 3.06
CA PRO A 550 5.78 32.76 1.94
C PRO A 550 6.53 31.70 1.16
N THR A 551 7.85 31.72 1.18
CA THR A 551 8.63 30.64 0.57
C THR A 551 8.62 29.42 1.49
N VAL A 552 8.89 29.62 2.78
CA VAL A 552 9.02 28.52 3.75
C VAL A 552 7.68 27.87 4.04
N TYR A 553 6.63 28.63 4.34
CA TYR A 553 5.35 28.00 4.72
C TYR A 553 4.71 27.23 3.57
N ARG A 554 4.99 27.59 2.31
CA ARG A 554 4.55 26.79 1.16
C ARG A 554 5.29 25.47 1.08
N GLU A 555 6.58 25.44 1.42
CA GLU A 555 7.31 24.16 1.54
C GLU A 555 6.80 23.33 2.72
N ILE A 556 6.43 23.96 3.85
CA ILE A 556 5.76 23.28 4.97
C ILE A 556 4.44 22.66 4.49
N ALA A 557 3.62 23.41 3.77
CA ALA A 557 2.37 22.90 3.21
C ALA A 557 2.59 21.69 2.30
N ARG A 558 3.64 21.71 1.45
CA ARG A 558 3.99 20.56 0.60
C ARG A 558 4.52 19.36 1.39
N ALA A 559 5.28 19.60 2.46
CA ALA A 559 5.74 18.55 3.35
C ALA A 559 4.57 17.88 4.08
N VAL A 560 3.61 18.68 4.57
CA VAL A 560 2.36 18.18 5.18
C VAL A 560 1.50 17.44 4.15
N ALA A 561 1.37 17.95 2.93
CA ALA A 561 0.67 17.24 1.85
C ALA A 561 1.31 15.87 1.56
N THR A 562 2.63 15.77 1.65
CA THR A 562 3.37 14.51 1.48
C THR A 562 3.16 13.57 2.67
N LEU A 563 3.08 14.08 3.89
CA LEU A 563 2.74 13.27 5.06
C LEU A 563 1.31 12.72 4.97
N HIS A 564 0.36 13.54 4.52
CA HIS A 564 -1.06 13.16 4.41
C HIS A 564 -1.33 12.03 3.41
N THR A 565 -0.37 11.71 2.53
CA THR A 565 -0.46 10.56 1.63
C THR A 565 0.14 9.27 2.22
N PHE A 566 0.78 9.34 3.40
CA PHE A 566 1.30 8.14 4.06
C PHE A 566 0.15 7.22 4.49
N VAL A 567 0.25 5.95 4.12
CA VAL A 567 -0.62 4.89 4.62
C VAL A 567 0.27 3.89 5.37
N PRO A 568 0.03 3.67 6.68
CA PRO A 568 0.75 2.66 7.44
C PRO A 568 0.64 1.28 6.79
N PRO A 569 1.72 0.46 6.79
CA PRO A 569 1.68 -0.91 6.33
C PRO A 569 0.56 -1.73 7.01
N PRO A 570 -0.05 -2.73 6.33
CA PRO A 570 -1.16 -3.50 6.90
C PRO A 570 -0.86 -4.14 8.26
N GLU A 571 0.40 -4.47 8.53
CA GLU A 571 0.83 -5.09 9.79
C GLU A 571 0.78 -4.12 10.99
N LEU A 572 0.73 -2.80 10.72
CA LEU A 572 0.58 -1.76 11.74
C LEU A 572 -0.88 -1.29 11.90
N CYS A 573 -1.81 -1.90 11.17
CA CYS A 573 -3.23 -1.53 11.16
C CYS A 573 -4.08 -2.56 11.92
N GLY A 574 -5.25 -2.14 12.41
CA GLY A 574 -6.22 -3.03 13.07
C GLY A 574 -6.50 -2.66 14.53
N PRO A 575 -7.17 -3.55 15.30
CA PRO A 575 -7.71 -3.21 16.63
C PRO A 575 -6.68 -2.77 17.67
N SER A 576 -5.42 -3.19 17.50
CA SER A 576 -4.28 -2.83 18.37
C SER A 576 -3.26 -1.93 17.66
N GLY A 577 -3.61 -1.39 16.49
CA GLY A 577 -2.73 -0.56 15.66
C GLY A 577 -3.46 0.71 15.18
N HIS A 578 -3.11 1.17 13.98
CA HIS A 578 -3.80 2.30 13.34
C HIS A 578 -5.18 1.89 12.81
N ASP A 579 -6.22 2.60 13.24
CA ASP A 579 -7.55 2.52 12.61
C ASP A 579 -7.64 3.57 11.49
N LEU A 580 -7.55 3.11 10.25
CA LEU A 580 -7.58 3.99 9.07
C LEU A 580 -8.99 4.55 8.77
N ASP A 581 -10.03 4.12 9.48
CA ASP A 581 -11.41 4.59 9.30
C ASP A 581 -11.91 5.50 10.42
N ALA A 582 -11.20 5.57 11.53
CA ALA A 582 -11.58 6.38 12.67
C ALA A 582 -10.48 7.41 12.99
N PRO A 583 -10.83 8.68 13.19
CA PRO A 583 -9.86 9.67 13.65
C PRO A 583 -9.45 9.39 15.10
N GLY A 584 -8.15 9.48 15.39
CA GLY A 584 -7.61 9.43 16.74
C GLY A 584 -8.04 10.61 17.64
N LEU A 585 -8.56 11.69 17.05
CA LEU A 585 -8.95 12.92 17.76
C LEU A 585 -9.96 12.68 18.89
N TRP A 586 -11.06 11.96 18.59
CA TRP A 586 -12.17 11.78 19.53
C TRP A 586 -11.83 10.94 20.76
N PRO A 587 -11.25 9.73 20.63
CA PRO A 587 -10.85 8.96 21.80
C PRO A 587 -9.81 9.70 22.65
N THR A 588 -8.90 10.45 22.03
CA THR A 588 -7.89 11.26 22.72
C THR A 588 -8.53 12.38 23.54
N LEU A 589 -9.38 13.20 22.92
CA LEU A 589 -10.10 14.28 23.61
C LEU A 589 -10.93 13.76 24.77
N ARG A 590 -11.68 12.68 24.57
CA ARG A 590 -12.51 12.08 25.63
C ARG A 590 -11.66 11.51 26.77
N GLY A 591 -10.54 10.87 26.44
CA GLY A 591 -9.59 10.35 27.42
C GLY A 591 -9.02 11.46 28.30
N TRP A 592 -8.53 12.55 27.71
CA TRP A 592 -7.99 13.67 28.48
C TRP A 592 -9.07 14.45 29.23
N LEU A 593 -10.26 14.59 28.66
CA LEU A 593 -11.40 15.20 29.35
C LEU A 593 -11.76 14.41 30.61
N ALA A 594 -11.91 13.10 30.48
CA ALA A 594 -12.22 12.22 31.59
C ALA A 594 -11.13 12.25 32.67
N ALA A 595 -9.85 12.29 32.28
CA ALA A 595 -8.74 12.43 33.22
C ALA A 595 -8.71 13.80 33.92
N SER A 596 -9.06 14.87 33.20
CA SER A 596 -9.07 16.24 33.72
C SER A 596 -10.18 16.48 34.73
N ALA A 597 -11.35 15.86 34.54
CA ALA A 597 -12.56 16.09 35.34
C ALA A 597 -12.64 15.28 36.65
N THR A 598 -11.49 14.84 37.21
CA THR A 598 -11.46 14.00 38.43
C THR A 598 -11.07 14.77 39.69
N ASP A 599 -11.60 14.34 40.84
CA ASP A 599 -11.17 14.85 42.16
C ASP A 599 -9.68 14.60 42.41
N ALA A 600 -9.13 13.53 41.84
CA ALA A 600 -7.71 13.21 41.92
C ALA A 600 -6.85 14.27 41.21
N THR A 601 -7.25 14.67 40.00
CA THR A 601 -6.61 15.77 39.25
C THR A 601 -6.69 17.09 40.01
N ALA A 602 -7.87 17.47 40.51
CA ALA A 602 -8.03 18.68 41.30
C ALA A 602 -7.15 18.66 42.57
N THR A 603 -7.06 17.52 43.24
CA THR A 603 -6.20 17.33 44.43
C THR A 603 -4.71 17.44 44.08
N ALA A 604 -4.29 16.83 42.96
CA ALA A 604 -2.90 16.88 42.51
C ALA A 604 -2.47 18.30 42.16
N ILE A 605 -3.29 19.03 41.41
CA ILE A 605 -3.07 20.43 41.03
C ILE A 605 -3.01 21.33 42.27
N SER A 606 -3.87 21.07 43.27
CA SER A 606 -3.92 21.88 44.50
C SER A 606 -2.70 21.73 45.42
N ARG A 607 -1.74 20.84 45.09
CA ARG A 607 -0.49 20.70 45.85
C ARG A 607 0.46 21.88 45.64
N ASP A 608 0.37 22.56 44.51
CA ASP A 608 1.13 23.78 44.21
C ASP A 608 0.22 25.00 44.43
N ALA A 609 0.72 26.00 45.16
CA ALA A 609 -0.10 27.15 45.57
C ALA A 609 -0.48 28.07 44.39
N ASP A 610 0.41 28.21 43.39
CA ASP A 610 0.13 29.02 42.21
C ASP A 610 -0.87 28.32 41.29
N ASP A 611 -0.69 27.01 41.08
CA ASP A 611 -1.60 26.23 40.25
C ASP A 611 -2.98 26.08 40.94
N ALA A 612 -3.03 25.92 42.27
CA ALA A 612 -4.28 25.97 43.04
C ALA A 612 -5.03 27.30 42.83
N LYS A 613 -4.29 28.42 42.80
CA LYS A 613 -4.87 29.74 42.54
C LYS A 613 -5.48 29.80 41.14
N LEU A 614 -4.71 29.42 40.10
CA LEU A 614 -5.19 29.38 38.71
C LEU A 614 -6.43 28.49 38.56
N TRP A 615 -6.40 27.29 39.13
CA TRP A 615 -7.52 26.34 39.13
C TRP A 615 -8.81 26.95 39.71
N SER A 616 -8.67 27.76 40.76
CA SER A 616 -9.81 28.41 41.43
C SER A 616 -10.33 29.67 40.73
N GLU A 617 -9.44 30.43 40.08
CA GLU A 617 -9.70 31.76 39.53
C GLU A 617 -10.32 31.69 38.12
N TYR A 618 -9.85 30.76 37.29
CA TYR A 618 -10.32 30.63 35.92
C TYR A 618 -11.60 29.79 35.84
N ALA A 619 -12.64 30.36 35.22
CA ALA A 619 -13.95 29.71 35.11
C ALA A 619 -13.91 28.42 34.28
N CYS A 620 -13.04 28.36 33.26
CA CYS A 620 -12.94 27.22 32.33
C CYS A 620 -12.64 25.88 33.03
N PHE A 621 -12.01 25.88 34.21
CA PHE A 621 -11.77 24.67 35.01
C PHE A 621 -13.03 24.14 35.73
N ARG A 622 -14.20 24.76 35.50
CA ARG A 622 -15.51 24.25 35.92
C ARG A 622 -16.38 23.78 34.75
N ASP A 623 -15.91 23.94 33.51
CA ASP A 623 -16.72 23.76 32.29
C ASP A 623 -16.50 22.40 31.59
N PHE A 624 -15.92 21.41 32.27
CA PHE A 624 -15.58 20.11 31.66
C PHE A 624 -16.79 19.39 31.03
N ASP A 625 -17.96 19.43 31.67
CA ASP A 625 -19.20 18.86 31.10
C ASP A 625 -19.60 19.57 29.80
N ALA A 626 -19.44 20.90 29.75
CA ALA A 626 -19.73 21.68 28.56
C ALA A 626 -18.72 21.40 27.44
N PHE A 627 -17.44 21.17 27.77
CA PHE A 627 -16.44 20.72 26.80
C PHE A 627 -16.80 19.35 26.20
N GLY A 628 -17.33 18.43 27.01
CA GLY A 628 -17.89 17.16 26.52
C GLY A 628 -18.99 17.37 25.48
N ALA A 629 -19.95 18.25 25.76
CA ALA A 629 -21.01 18.58 24.81
C ALA A 629 -20.49 19.23 23.52
N VAL A 630 -19.46 20.08 23.60
CA VAL A 630 -18.79 20.65 22.42
C VAL A 630 -18.16 19.57 21.55
N ILE A 631 -17.46 18.60 22.16
CA ILE A 631 -16.82 17.48 21.47
C ILE A 631 -17.88 16.65 20.74
N ASP A 632 -18.95 16.26 21.43
CA ASP A 632 -20.03 15.44 20.86
C ASP A 632 -20.76 16.16 19.71
N ALA A 633 -21.03 17.46 19.87
CA ALA A 633 -21.66 18.26 18.82
C ALA A 633 -20.77 18.38 17.57
N ALA A 634 -19.46 18.55 17.75
CA ALA A 634 -18.52 18.65 16.65
C ALA A 634 -18.36 17.31 15.91
N GLU A 635 -18.25 16.19 16.63
CA GLU A 635 -18.21 14.85 16.03
C GLU A 635 -19.49 14.55 15.24
N ALA A 636 -20.66 14.87 15.80
CA ALA A 636 -21.93 14.68 15.11
C ALA A 636 -22.06 15.54 13.84
N ARG A 637 -21.52 16.77 13.84
CA ARG A 637 -21.49 17.65 12.66
C ARG A 637 -20.58 17.07 11.57
N LEU A 638 -19.38 16.64 11.93
CA LEU A 638 -18.41 16.08 10.98
C LEU A 638 -18.89 14.75 10.41
N SER A 639 -19.57 13.93 11.21
CA SER A 639 -20.14 12.63 10.78
C SER A 639 -21.31 12.78 9.81
N ARG A 640 -22.05 13.90 9.86
CA ARG A 640 -23.19 14.17 8.95
C ARG A 640 -22.77 14.63 7.56
N GLY A 641 -21.50 15.00 7.36
CA GLY A 641 -20.99 15.46 6.07
C GLY A 641 -21.42 16.88 5.70
N ASP A 642 -21.70 17.73 6.70
CA ASP A 642 -22.19 19.11 6.58
C ASP A 642 -21.18 20.03 5.86
N ASP A 643 -21.10 19.99 4.52
CA ASP A 643 -20.36 20.90 3.60
C ASP A 643 -18.88 21.26 3.93
N LEU A 644 -18.30 20.58 4.92
CA LEU A 644 -16.93 20.71 5.37
C LEU A 644 -16.09 19.55 4.84
N ASP A 645 -14.81 19.81 4.59
CA ASP A 645 -13.85 18.76 4.29
C ASP A 645 -13.52 17.97 5.57
N ALA A 646 -13.95 16.71 5.61
CA ALA A 646 -13.71 15.78 6.70
C ALA A 646 -12.76 14.64 6.28
N SER A 647 -11.84 14.91 5.35
CA SER A 647 -10.88 13.93 4.85
C SER A 647 -9.99 13.41 5.97
N LEU A 648 -10.00 12.08 6.17
CA LEU A 648 -9.06 11.39 7.06
C LEU A 648 -7.76 11.10 6.30
N VAL A 649 -6.65 11.42 6.94
CA VAL A 649 -5.28 11.27 6.44
C VAL A 649 -4.39 10.77 7.58
N PHE A 650 -3.18 10.32 7.28
CA PHE A 650 -2.17 10.22 8.32
C PHE A 650 -1.69 11.62 8.67
N ALA A 651 -2.10 12.10 9.84
CA ALA A 651 -1.82 13.44 10.33
C ALA A 651 -0.67 13.42 11.33
N HIS A 652 0.09 14.52 11.39
CA HIS A 652 1.12 14.68 12.41
C HIS A 652 0.48 14.96 13.79
N ASN A 653 -0.53 15.84 13.82
CA ASN A 653 -1.22 16.36 15.00
C ASN A 653 -0.35 17.13 16.00
N ASP A 654 0.93 17.38 15.68
CA ASP A 654 1.90 18.05 16.57
C ASP A 654 2.95 18.85 15.78
N LEU A 655 2.50 19.65 14.80
CA LEU A 655 3.35 20.46 13.92
C LEU A 655 3.80 21.76 14.60
N THR A 656 4.43 21.64 15.76
CA THR A 656 5.08 22.76 16.45
C THR A 656 6.28 23.27 15.65
N LEU A 657 6.75 24.47 15.97
CA LEU A 657 7.95 25.04 15.34
C LEU A 657 9.20 24.16 15.49
N ASP A 658 9.26 23.37 16.56
CA ASP A 658 10.36 22.46 16.87
C ASP A 658 10.31 21.16 16.03
N ASN A 659 9.12 20.79 15.54
CA ASN A 659 8.90 19.59 14.73
C ASN A 659 8.95 19.86 13.22
N VAL A 660 9.19 21.11 12.84
CA VAL A 660 9.43 21.53 11.46
C VAL A 660 10.86 22.04 11.33
N MET A 661 11.66 21.38 10.49
CA MET A 661 13.04 21.75 10.25
C MET A 661 13.25 22.29 8.83
N VAL A 662 14.05 23.35 8.69
CA VAL A 662 14.44 23.96 7.41
C VAL A 662 15.92 23.69 7.16
N GLY A 663 16.22 23.15 5.97
CA GLY A 663 17.55 22.90 5.46
C GLY A 663 18.19 24.14 4.79
N PRO A 664 19.52 24.08 4.53
CA PRO A 664 20.27 25.20 3.95
C PRO A 664 19.87 25.51 2.50
N ASP A 665 19.26 24.56 1.80
CA ASP A 665 18.70 24.67 0.45
C ASP A 665 17.23 25.09 0.45
N GLY A 666 16.66 25.40 1.62
CA GLY A 666 15.25 25.74 1.78
C GLY A 666 14.31 24.54 1.84
N THR A 667 14.84 23.31 1.84
CA THR A 667 14.01 22.11 2.00
C THR A 667 13.41 22.04 3.40
N VAL A 668 12.14 21.60 3.49
CA VAL A 668 11.47 21.39 4.77
C VAL A 668 11.40 19.89 5.08
N ARG A 669 11.69 19.53 6.33
CA ARG A 669 11.54 18.18 6.88
C ARG A 669 10.67 18.24 8.12
N LEU A 670 9.65 17.39 8.15
CA LEU A 670 8.87 17.13 9.35
C LEU A 670 9.62 16.08 10.17
N VAL A 671 9.72 16.29 11.46
CA VAL A 671 10.38 15.37 12.41
C VAL A 671 9.43 15.10 13.57
N ASP A 672 9.78 14.14 14.42
CA ASP A 672 8.96 13.80 15.59
C ASP A 672 7.58 13.19 15.24
N LEU A 673 7.58 12.21 14.33
CA LEU A 673 6.44 11.33 14.05
C LEU A 673 6.26 10.33 15.21
N GLU A 674 5.93 10.82 16.40
CA GLU A 674 5.78 10.05 17.64
C GLU A 674 4.32 9.94 18.11
N ARG A 675 4.08 9.00 19.05
CA ARG A 675 2.90 8.86 19.92
C ARG A 675 1.56 8.36 19.32
N ALA A 676 1.58 7.33 18.47
CA ALA A 676 0.35 6.66 18.02
C ALA A 676 -0.41 5.97 19.19
N PRO A 677 -1.76 5.99 19.22
CA PRO A 677 -2.68 6.61 18.26
C PRO A 677 -3.05 8.07 18.56
N ALA A 678 -2.54 8.66 19.66
CA ALA A 678 -2.93 10.01 20.09
C ALA A 678 -2.31 11.14 19.24
N TYR A 679 -1.10 10.91 18.72
CA TYR A 679 -0.35 11.79 17.81
C TYR A 679 0.31 10.93 16.71
N GLY A 680 0.54 11.48 15.51
CA GLY A 680 1.11 10.70 14.40
C GLY A 680 0.26 9.49 13.98
N GLY A 681 -0.92 9.73 13.40
CA GLY A 681 -1.88 8.67 13.05
C GLY A 681 -3.07 9.18 12.23
N PRO A 682 -4.02 8.29 11.89
CA PRO A 682 -5.23 8.65 11.16
C PRO A 682 -6.03 9.76 11.86
N ASN A 683 -6.19 10.91 11.21
CA ASN A 683 -6.97 12.04 11.71
C ASN A 683 -7.44 12.96 10.57
N TYR A 684 -8.24 13.98 10.89
CA TYR A 684 -8.73 14.95 9.91
C TYR A 684 -7.60 15.84 9.37
N ALA A 685 -7.46 15.92 8.05
CA ALA A 685 -6.46 16.79 7.40
C ALA A 685 -6.61 18.26 7.83
N ALA A 686 -7.86 18.73 7.90
CA ALA A 686 -8.15 20.10 8.32
C ALA A 686 -7.84 20.36 9.80
N PHE A 687 -7.92 19.33 10.68
CA PHE A 687 -7.49 19.46 12.07
C PHE A 687 -5.97 19.61 12.18
N ASP A 688 -5.21 18.81 11.43
CA ASP A 688 -3.73 18.88 11.42
C ASP A 688 -3.24 20.27 10.97
N VAL A 689 -3.91 20.85 9.97
CA VAL A 689 -3.63 22.21 9.49
C VAL A 689 -4.08 23.28 10.49
N ALA A 690 -5.27 23.14 11.09
CA ALA A 690 -5.75 24.05 12.11
C ALA A 690 -4.79 24.12 13.31
N ASN A 691 -4.37 22.94 13.78
CA ASN A 691 -3.36 22.79 14.83
C ASN A 691 -2.07 23.53 14.45
N HIS A 692 -1.52 23.29 13.26
CA HIS A 692 -0.31 23.97 12.82
C HIS A 692 -0.45 25.51 12.82
N PHE A 693 -1.58 26.06 12.38
CA PHE A 693 -1.79 27.52 12.43
C PHE A 693 -1.86 28.09 13.83
N TRP A 694 -2.44 27.35 14.79
CA TRP A 694 -2.46 27.76 16.18
C TRP A 694 -1.10 27.63 16.86
N GLU A 695 -0.23 26.73 16.41
CA GLU A 695 1.14 26.64 16.89
C GLU A 695 2.00 27.88 16.52
N TRP A 696 1.59 28.67 15.52
CA TRP A 696 2.24 29.97 15.23
C TRP A 696 2.07 30.98 16.36
N CYS A 697 1.04 30.82 17.19
CA CYS A 697 0.82 31.62 18.39
C CYS A 697 1.80 31.25 19.51
N GLY A 698 2.41 30.06 19.46
CA GLY A 698 3.35 29.58 20.47
C GLY A 698 2.71 29.40 21.84
N GLY A 699 3.47 29.72 22.88
CA GLY A 699 3.06 29.55 24.28
C GLY A 699 3.60 28.28 24.93
N LEU A 700 4.41 27.50 24.22
CA LEU A 700 5.18 26.40 24.80
C LEU A 700 6.55 26.86 25.34
N ASP A 701 6.95 28.12 25.10
CA ASP A 701 8.14 28.73 25.71
C ASP A 701 7.97 28.97 27.23
N ASP A 702 9.02 29.48 27.89
CA ASP A 702 9.03 29.74 29.33
C ASP A 702 7.91 30.68 29.82
N SER A 703 7.27 31.43 28.91
CA SER A 703 6.14 32.30 29.28
C SER A 703 4.85 31.52 29.50
N ALA A 704 4.74 30.29 28.98
CA ALA A 704 3.52 29.48 28.96
C ALA A 704 2.29 30.24 28.43
N THR A 705 2.50 31.29 27.63
CA THR A 705 1.47 32.24 27.21
C THR A 705 1.43 32.34 25.69
N PRO A 706 0.39 31.79 25.03
CA PRO A 706 0.21 31.95 23.59
C PRO A 706 0.00 33.42 23.20
N ARG A 707 0.61 33.84 22.08
CA ARG A 707 0.44 35.16 21.48
C ARG A 707 -0.52 35.06 20.30
N PHE A 708 -1.81 35.13 20.59
CA PHE A 708 -2.87 34.92 19.59
C PHE A 708 -2.84 35.93 18.44
N GLU A 709 -2.18 37.08 18.62
CA GLU A 709 -1.97 38.09 17.55
C GLU A 709 -1.08 37.58 16.40
N ARG A 710 -0.34 36.48 16.61
CA ARG A 710 0.48 35.83 15.57
C ARG A 710 -0.29 34.86 14.68
N TYR A 711 -1.57 34.61 14.97
CA TYR A 711 -2.37 33.73 14.13
C TYR A 711 -2.37 34.23 12.68
N PRO A 712 -2.07 33.37 11.68
CA PRO A 712 -1.93 33.80 10.29
C PRO A 712 -3.19 34.49 9.77
N SER A 713 -3.04 35.51 8.92
CA SER A 713 -4.16 36.20 8.29
C SER A 713 -4.98 35.25 7.40
N GLU A 714 -6.23 35.58 7.10
CA GLU A 714 -7.07 34.78 6.19
C GLU A 714 -6.41 34.59 4.81
N ALA A 715 -5.78 35.64 4.27
CA ALA A 715 -5.04 35.56 3.01
C ALA A 715 -3.84 34.60 3.10
N THR A 716 -3.12 34.61 4.21
CA THR A 716 -1.99 33.69 4.47
C THR A 716 -2.48 32.25 4.59
N ARG A 717 -3.54 32.01 5.36
CA ARG A 717 -4.13 30.66 5.51
C ARG A 717 -4.60 30.12 4.16
N ARG A 718 -5.22 30.97 3.34
CA ARG A 718 -5.63 30.60 1.98
C ARG A 718 -4.45 30.19 1.11
N ASP A 719 -3.41 31.01 1.03
CA ASP A 719 -2.23 30.72 0.20
C ASP A 719 -1.50 29.43 0.66
N TRP A 720 -1.46 29.20 1.97
CA TRP A 720 -0.95 27.95 2.55
C TRP A 720 -1.77 26.73 2.09
N VAL A 721 -3.10 26.82 2.16
CA VAL A 721 -4.01 25.75 1.71
C VAL A 721 -3.93 25.54 0.19
N GLU A 722 -3.74 26.60 -0.59
CA GLU A 722 -3.49 26.49 -2.03
C GLU A 722 -2.20 25.71 -2.34
N ALA A 723 -1.15 25.91 -1.54
CA ALA A 723 0.09 25.16 -1.64
C ALA A 723 -0.06 23.68 -1.20
N LEU A 724 -0.84 23.41 -0.16
CA LEU A 724 -1.19 22.05 0.30
C LEU A 724 -1.92 21.27 -0.80
N LEU A 725 -2.93 21.90 -1.40
CA LEU A 725 -3.84 21.25 -2.34
C LEU A 725 -3.32 21.25 -3.79
N ALA A 726 -2.39 22.15 -4.14
CA ALA A 726 -1.59 22.13 -5.37
C ALA A 726 -2.39 21.90 -6.67
N GLY A 727 -3.10 22.94 -7.11
CA GLY A 727 -3.91 22.93 -8.35
C GLY A 727 -5.42 22.85 -8.13
N ALA A 728 -5.88 22.99 -6.88
CA ALA A 728 -7.29 23.00 -6.49
C ALA A 728 -8.09 24.09 -7.15
N GLU A 729 -9.31 23.75 -7.55
CA GLU A 729 -10.33 24.74 -7.87
C GLU A 729 -10.62 25.61 -6.64
N PRO A 730 -10.85 26.92 -6.81
CA PRO A 730 -11.04 27.86 -5.70
C PRO A 730 -12.11 27.42 -4.67
N ALA A 731 -13.19 26.79 -5.13
CA ALA A 731 -14.26 26.30 -4.26
C ALA A 731 -13.82 25.18 -3.30
N ALA A 732 -12.83 24.36 -3.70
CA ALA A 732 -12.27 23.31 -2.84
C ALA A 732 -11.37 23.92 -1.75
N VAL A 733 -10.56 24.92 -2.11
CA VAL A 733 -9.77 25.72 -1.17
C VAL A 733 -10.69 26.37 -0.14
N ASP A 734 -11.79 26.98 -0.59
CA ASP A 734 -12.75 27.63 0.30
C ASP A 734 -13.41 26.65 1.28
N ARG A 735 -13.78 25.45 0.82
CA ARG A 735 -14.32 24.39 1.69
C ARG A 735 -13.31 23.93 2.73
N PHE A 736 -12.05 23.75 2.33
CA PHE A 736 -10.99 23.32 3.23
C PHE A 736 -10.69 24.39 4.28
N CYS A 737 -10.59 25.66 3.90
CA CYS A 737 -10.41 26.77 4.85
C CYS A 737 -11.55 26.83 5.88
N ARG A 738 -12.81 26.65 5.45
CA ARG A 738 -13.94 26.57 6.39
C ARG A 738 -13.83 25.38 7.35
N ALA A 739 -13.31 24.25 6.88
CA ALA A 739 -13.09 23.08 7.73
C ALA A 739 -12.00 23.37 8.77
N VAL A 740 -10.88 23.97 8.36
CA VAL A 740 -9.79 24.40 9.26
C VAL A 740 -10.33 25.31 10.36
N ASP A 741 -11.11 26.34 10.00
CA ASP A 741 -11.68 27.26 10.98
C ASP A 741 -12.67 26.56 11.94
N ALA A 742 -13.39 25.54 11.48
CA ALA A 742 -14.33 24.76 12.30
C ALA A 742 -13.62 23.90 13.37
N PHE A 743 -12.35 23.55 13.17
CA PHE A 743 -11.55 22.77 14.13
C PHE A 743 -10.91 23.63 15.24
N ALA A 744 -10.94 24.96 15.14
CA ALA A 744 -10.33 25.85 16.13
C ALA A 744 -10.74 25.59 17.60
N PRO A 745 -12.02 25.42 17.98
CA PRO A 745 -12.36 25.12 19.37
C PRO A 745 -11.83 23.75 19.82
N LEU A 746 -11.78 22.77 18.91
CA LEU A 746 -11.28 21.43 19.22
C LEU A 746 -9.76 21.44 19.44
N ASP A 747 -9.00 22.23 18.69
CA ASP A 747 -7.56 22.42 18.89
C ASP A 747 -7.24 22.97 20.29
N HIS A 748 -7.97 24.00 20.73
CA HIS A 748 -7.79 24.56 22.06
C HIS A 748 -8.20 23.60 23.18
N LEU A 749 -9.27 22.83 22.99
CA LEU A 749 -9.63 21.76 23.93
C LEU A 749 -8.55 20.67 23.96
N PHE A 750 -8.01 20.29 22.81
CA PHE A 750 -6.96 19.26 22.69
C PHE A 750 -5.76 19.61 23.55
N TRP A 751 -5.14 20.76 23.29
CA TRP A 751 -3.95 21.19 24.02
C TRP A 751 -4.23 21.72 25.42
N GLY A 752 -5.41 22.28 25.65
CA GLY A 752 -5.84 22.72 26.98
C GLY A 752 -6.03 21.55 27.94
N LEU A 753 -6.74 20.50 27.51
CA LEU A 753 -6.95 19.29 28.31
C LEU A 753 -5.65 18.50 28.49
N TRP A 754 -4.82 18.39 27.45
CA TRP A 754 -3.47 17.85 27.58
C TRP A 754 -2.67 18.58 28.66
N ALA A 755 -2.68 19.91 28.67
CA ALA A 755 -1.94 20.66 29.67
C ALA A 755 -2.50 20.47 31.09
N VAL A 756 -3.81 20.27 31.26
CA VAL A 756 -4.40 19.90 32.56
C VAL A 756 -3.90 18.53 33.03
N THR A 757 -3.90 17.51 32.16
CA THR A 757 -3.43 16.16 32.51
C THR A 757 -1.93 16.15 32.84
N GLN A 758 -1.12 16.92 32.10
CA GLN A 758 0.30 17.09 32.40
C GLN A 758 0.54 17.86 33.72
N ALA A 759 -0.24 18.91 34.00
CA ALA A 759 -0.14 19.65 35.27
C ALA A 759 -0.43 18.73 36.48
N ALA A 760 -1.43 17.85 36.36
CA ALA A 760 -1.76 16.89 37.41
C ALA A 760 -0.66 15.84 37.65
N SER A 761 0.00 15.41 36.57
CA SER A 761 0.96 14.30 36.61
C SER A 761 2.38 14.76 36.95
N LEU A 762 2.84 15.85 36.34
CA LEU A 762 4.22 16.34 36.44
C LEU A 762 4.36 17.57 37.35
N GLY A 763 3.26 18.27 37.64
CA GLY A 763 3.30 19.56 38.31
C GLY A 763 4.21 20.53 37.56
N ARG A 764 5.18 21.11 38.28
CA ARG A 764 6.17 22.05 37.75
C ARG A 764 7.58 21.47 37.64
N SER A 765 7.72 20.14 37.70
CA SER A 765 9.02 19.46 37.69
C SER A 765 9.85 19.73 36.43
N THR A 766 9.19 20.05 35.31
CA THR A 766 9.81 20.39 34.02
C THR A 766 10.17 21.87 33.88
N GLY A 767 9.77 22.73 34.83
CA GLY A 767 9.89 24.19 34.74
C GLY A 767 8.80 24.88 33.90
N PHE A 768 8.02 24.12 33.12
CA PHE A 768 6.92 24.66 32.32
C PHE A 768 5.64 24.83 33.14
N ARG A 769 4.89 25.93 32.90
CA ARG A 769 3.67 26.26 33.63
C ARG A 769 2.43 25.73 32.91
N TYR A 770 2.25 24.41 32.92
CA TYR A 770 1.15 23.72 32.21
C TYR A 770 -0.23 24.33 32.48
N LEU A 771 -0.58 24.58 33.75
CA LEU A 771 -1.92 25.06 34.06
C LEU A 771 -2.18 26.51 33.59
N LEU A 772 -1.15 27.34 33.54
CA LEU A 772 -1.26 28.68 32.95
C LEU A 772 -1.54 28.57 31.46
N TYR A 773 -0.78 27.73 30.74
CA TYR A 773 -1.02 27.48 29.32
C TYR A 773 -2.43 26.92 29.07
N ALA A 774 -2.88 25.95 29.89
CA ALA A 774 -4.23 25.41 29.83
C ALA A 774 -5.29 26.50 29.98
N SER A 775 -5.11 27.42 30.93
CA SER A 775 -6.04 28.50 31.18
C SER A 775 -6.22 29.43 29.96
N HIS A 776 -5.14 29.68 29.21
CA HIS A 776 -5.20 30.49 27.99
C HIS A 776 -5.90 29.77 26.84
N ARG A 777 -5.66 28.47 26.64
CA ARG A 777 -6.28 27.68 25.56
C ARG A 777 -7.77 27.46 25.85
N LEU A 778 -8.13 26.98 27.05
CA LEU A 778 -9.51 26.67 27.41
C LEU A 778 -10.41 27.90 27.55
N SER A 779 -9.84 29.07 27.83
CA SER A 779 -10.59 30.35 27.91
C SER A 779 -10.64 31.10 26.58
N HIS A 780 -10.14 30.51 25.48
CA HIS A 780 -10.11 31.18 24.19
C HIS A 780 -11.55 31.47 23.69
N PRO A 781 -11.81 32.64 23.06
CA PRO A 781 -13.17 33.02 22.64
C PRO A 781 -13.90 31.99 21.76
N SER A 782 -13.18 31.25 20.92
CA SER A 782 -13.79 30.20 20.08
C SER A 782 -14.34 29.02 20.91
N VAL A 783 -13.71 28.69 22.04
CA VAL A 783 -14.22 27.67 22.98
C VAL A 783 -15.45 28.20 23.70
N ALA A 784 -15.40 29.44 24.18
CA ALA A 784 -16.54 30.09 24.84
C ALA A 784 -17.77 30.20 23.92
N GLU A 785 -17.56 30.54 22.64
CA GLU A 785 -18.62 30.56 21.64
C GLU A 785 -19.19 29.16 21.37
N ALA A 786 -18.32 28.15 21.25
CA ALA A 786 -18.75 26.77 21.06
C ALA A 786 -19.58 26.25 22.24
N VAL A 787 -19.13 26.53 23.47
CA VAL A 787 -19.86 26.24 24.71
C VAL A 787 -21.22 26.96 24.71
N GLY A 788 -21.25 28.25 24.37
CA GLY A 788 -22.49 29.02 24.29
C GLY A 788 -23.53 28.40 23.34
N ARG A 789 -23.09 27.86 22.19
CA ARG A 789 -23.96 27.21 21.20
C ARG A 789 -24.54 25.86 21.64
N VAL A 790 -23.83 25.10 22.49
CA VAL A 790 -24.32 23.79 22.97
C VAL A 790 -25.15 23.91 24.24
N VAL A 791 -24.99 25.00 25.00
CA VAL A 791 -25.77 25.31 26.21
C VAL A 791 -27.08 26.04 25.90
N SER A 792 -27.14 26.78 24.78
CA SER A 792 -28.36 27.43 24.26
C SER A 792 -29.27 26.45 23.54
#